data_AF-A0A3Q1IS65-F1
#
_entry.id   AF-A0A3Q1IS65-F1
#
_cell.length_a   1.000
_cell.length_b   1.000
_cell.length_c   1.000
_cell.angle_alpha   90.00
_cell.angle_beta   90.00
_cell.angle_gamma   90.00
#
_symmetry.space_group_name_H-M   'P 1'
#
loop_
_entity.id
_entity.type
_entity.pdbx_description
1 polymer ?
#
loop_
_entity_poly.entity_id
_entity_poly.type
_entity_poly.pdbx_seq_one_letter_code
_entity_poly.pdbx_strand_id
1 'polypeptide(L)'
;GRVSAREYDKPQTKTKMEHIFGFKKEDLTSWRSLVSLLNRPTDPASLGIFRCLFGLLMAIDITQERGLSHLDYKYLDGAPVCRFPLFNFLQPLPMDWMYLVYVVMFLGALGIMFGCFYRLSCLMFISTYWYIFFLDKTTWNNHSYLYGIIGFQLILMDGNRYWSIDGLWKPSIRNAHVPLWNYTVLRAQIFIVYFIAGVKKLDADWVEGYSMSYLAHHWLFDPFKVILPVDLVSLLVVHGCGLVLDLTAGYLLFFDVTRPYAFFFVSYFHCMNSQLFSIGMFPYTMLATSPLFCYPDWPRRFFARFPAFLRGALPFTTCDLQPSTSCVYPEIENTSTERQETPPVAKTPKLRLRHKLGAIFTVLYIIEQFFLPYSHFITQGYNNWTNGLYGYSWDMMVHSRSHQHVKITYKDGKTGEIGFLNPGVFTQSRRWKDHGDMLKQYATCLSQLLPRYNISEPEIYFDIWVSINERFQQRIFDPRVDIVKADWSPFQPNPWLMPLLVDLSPWRTKFQEIEGSLDNQTEIVFIADFPGLHLENFVSEDLGNTSVQVLQGKVNIEIVEEKKNFTLEPGEQIKVPAGAYHKVYTVSDEPSCYMYIYVNTTEAALQENFTKLFELQERIRNGTETEPLPPELQPLIAADDGEGAEVNATDPIVRLFLKRQRRMKEVKKRREAGVLERLERFTIKKYYSVRRGFLMTAIALRNLAVGLPPLEQLTREVAFANMKEPQAEANQDERLKDEVGHTEL
;
A
#
# COMPACT_ATOMS: atom_id res chain seq x y z
N GLY A 1 64.39 23.03 24.42
CA GLY A 1 64.01 23.20 23.00
C GLY A 1 62.50 23.35 22.93
N ARG A 2 62.00 24.47 22.40
CA ARG A 2 60.58 24.82 22.33
C ARG A 2 59.83 23.86 21.41
N VAL A 3 58.80 23.21 21.96
CA VAL A 3 57.75 22.50 21.21
C VAL A 3 56.82 23.56 20.62
N SER A 4 56.74 23.61 19.29
CA SER A 4 55.86 24.51 18.55
C SER A 4 54.41 24.06 18.74
N ALA A 5 53.64 24.80 19.54
CA ALA A 5 52.19 24.67 19.59
C ALA A 5 51.59 25.13 18.25
N ARG A 6 50.80 24.26 17.63
CA ARG A 6 49.95 24.63 16.48
C ARG A 6 48.87 25.59 16.99
N GLU A 7 48.88 26.82 16.48
CA GLU A 7 47.77 27.76 16.66
C GLU A 7 46.49 27.15 16.07
N TYR A 8 45.48 27.06 16.91
CA TYR A 8 44.10 26.77 16.50
C TYR A 8 43.56 27.97 15.72
N ASP A 9 43.21 27.75 14.45
CA ASP A 9 42.41 28.68 13.65
C ASP A 9 41.15 29.09 14.43
N LYS A 10 40.95 30.41 14.60
CA LYS A 10 39.72 30.96 15.14
C LYS A 10 38.54 30.61 14.20
N PRO A 11 37.43 30.03 14.69
CA PRO A 11 36.29 29.75 13.85
C PRO A 11 35.66 31.07 13.38
N GLN A 12 35.58 31.28 12.06
CA GLN A 12 34.75 32.33 11.48
C GLN A 12 33.32 32.18 12.05
N THR A 13 32.78 33.27 12.59
CA THR A 13 31.41 33.32 13.12
C THR A 13 30.43 33.01 11.99
N LYS A 14 29.97 31.76 11.93
CA LYS A 14 28.93 31.32 11.01
C LYS A 14 27.69 32.19 11.20
N THR A 15 27.14 32.68 10.11
CA THR A 15 25.88 33.42 10.13
C THR A 15 24.74 32.55 10.68
N LYS A 16 23.68 33.17 11.22
CA LYS A 16 22.48 32.42 11.67
C LYS A 16 21.92 31.51 10.57
N MET A 17 21.95 31.97 9.32
CA MET A 17 21.50 31.19 8.16
C MET A 17 22.38 29.95 7.91
N GLU A 18 23.70 30.08 8.01
CA GLU A 18 24.61 28.93 7.91
C GLU A 18 24.45 27.94 9.06
N HIS A 19 24.12 28.43 10.26
CA HIS A 19 23.85 27.55 11.39
C HIS A 19 22.53 26.78 11.24
N ILE A 20 21.51 27.40 10.63
CA ILE A 20 20.17 26.80 10.51
C ILE A 20 20.05 25.91 9.26
N PHE A 21 20.49 26.41 8.11
CA PHE A 21 20.28 25.76 6.81
C PHE A 21 21.54 25.11 6.25
N GLY A 22 22.71 25.39 6.83
CA GLY A 22 23.98 24.82 6.38
C GLY A 22 24.51 25.41 5.07
N PHE A 23 24.00 26.55 4.61
CA PHE A 23 24.50 27.31 3.44
C PHE A 23 24.27 28.82 3.62
N LYS A 24 24.96 29.64 2.84
CA LYS A 24 24.87 31.11 2.88
C LYS A 24 23.83 31.65 1.89
N LYS A 25 23.28 32.84 2.12
CA LYS A 25 22.35 33.48 1.17
C LYS A 25 23.02 33.68 -0.19
N GLU A 26 24.30 34.05 -0.20
CA GLU A 26 25.09 34.29 -1.40
C GLU A 26 25.21 33.03 -2.28
N ASP A 27 25.13 31.83 -1.68
CA ASP A 27 25.20 30.56 -2.41
C ASP A 27 24.02 30.36 -3.39
N LEU A 28 22.88 31.02 -3.14
CA LEU A 28 21.68 30.92 -3.97
C LEU A 28 21.53 32.09 -4.97
N THR A 29 22.37 33.12 -4.88
CA THR A 29 22.20 34.36 -5.67
C THR A 29 22.59 34.21 -7.15
N SER A 30 23.46 33.25 -7.48
CA SER A 30 23.92 33.04 -8.85
C SER A 30 23.96 31.55 -9.22
N TRP A 31 23.76 31.26 -10.51
CA TRP A 31 23.86 29.89 -11.03
C TRP A 31 25.21 29.25 -10.71
N ARG A 32 26.32 30.00 -10.81
CA ARG A 32 27.66 29.48 -10.48
C ARG A 32 27.79 29.15 -9.00
N SER A 33 27.26 29.99 -8.12
CA SER A 33 27.25 29.77 -6.68
C SER A 33 26.43 28.52 -6.32
N LEU A 34 25.25 28.35 -6.93
CA LEU A 34 24.40 27.18 -6.73
C LEU A 34 25.08 25.89 -7.18
N VAL A 35 25.72 25.90 -8.35
CA VAL A 35 26.50 24.75 -8.85
C VAL A 35 27.64 24.43 -7.90
N SER A 36 28.33 25.44 -7.35
CA SER A 36 29.39 25.24 -6.35
C SER A 36 28.85 24.65 -5.06
N LEU A 37 27.71 25.15 -4.55
CA LEU A 37 27.05 24.64 -3.35
C LEU A 37 26.65 23.17 -3.50
N LEU A 38 25.95 22.83 -4.59
CA LEU A 38 25.47 21.47 -4.86
C LEU A 38 26.61 20.46 -5.08
N ASN A 39 27.78 20.92 -5.49
CA ASN A 39 28.95 20.06 -5.70
C ASN A 39 30.00 20.18 -4.58
N ARG A 40 29.70 20.83 -3.45
CA ARG A 40 30.63 20.90 -2.32
C ARG A 40 30.94 19.49 -1.77
N PRO A 41 32.17 19.24 -1.30
CA PRO A 41 32.54 17.95 -0.73
C PRO A 41 31.74 17.66 0.54
N THR A 42 31.17 16.47 0.62
CA THR A 42 30.38 15.97 1.76
C THR A 42 30.84 14.55 2.12
N ASP A 43 30.82 14.19 3.40
CA ASP A 43 31.19 12.84 3.87
C ASP A 43 30.25 11.79 3.25
N PRO A 44 30.77 10.70 2.65
CA PRO A 44 29.95 9.63 2.06
C PRO A 44 29.26 8.70 3.08
N ALA A 45 29.56 8.80 4.37
CA ALA A 45 29.20 7.78 5.35
C ALA A 45 27.70 7.51 5.42
N SER A 46 26.88 8.54 5.64
CA SER A 46 25.42 8.36 5.73
C SER A 46 24.80 7.83 4.44
N LEU A 47 25.35 8.16 3.26
CA LEU A 47 24.84 7.68 1.98
C LEU A 47 25.15 6.19 1.80
N GLY A 48 26.34 5.75 2.22
CA GLY A 48 26.72 4.33 2.19
C GLY A 48 25.87 3.47 3.14
N ILE A 49 25.53 3.98 4.33
CA ILE A 49 24.61 3.28 5.24
C ILE A 49 23.18 3.21 4.66
N PHE A 50 22.67 4.33 4.14
CA PHE A 50 21.36 4.35 3.49
C PHE A 50 21.30 3.34 2.33
N ARG A 51 22.32 3.33 1.46
CA ARG A 51 22.45 2.35 0.37
C ARG A 51 22.36 0.92 0.91
N CYS A 52 23.11 0.60 1.97
CA CYS A 52 23.08 -0.73 2.57
C CYS A 52 21.69 -1.10 3.10
N LEU A 53 21.06 -0.21 3.86
CA LEU A 53 19.72 -0.45 4.42
C LEU A 53 18.67 -0.59 3.32
N PHE A 54 18.69 0.28 2.32
CA PHE A 54 17.77 0.20 1.18
C PHE A 54 17.93 -1.13 0.42
N GLY A 55 19.17 -1.53 0.10
CA GLY A 55 19.43 -2.81 -0.56
C GLY A 55 18.96 -4.02 0.26
N LEU A 56 19.15 -4.00 1.58
CA LEU A 56 18.64 -5.03 2.49
C LEU A 56 17.11 -5.11 2.46
N LEU A 57 16.45 -3.97 2.61
CA LEU A 57 14.99 -3.91 2.61
C LEU A 57 14.44 -4.37 1.25
N MET A 58 15.04 -3.97 0.14
CA MET A 58 14.64 -4.43 -1.20
C MET A 58 14.88 -5.93 -1.39
N ALA A 59 15.96 -6.51 -0.84
CA ALA A 59 16.17 -7.95 -0.90
C ALA A 59 15.06 -8.72 -0.16
N ILE A 60 14.64 -8.23 1.02
CA ILE A 60 13.52 -8.79 1.78
C ILE A 60 12.20 -8.63 1.00
N ASP A 61 11.97 -7.42 0.49
CA ASP A 61 10.79 -7.03 -0.27
C ASP A 61 10.53 -7.91 -1.50
N ILE A 62 11.59 -8.21 -2.25
CA ILE A 62 11.54 -9.09 -3.43
C ILE A 62 11.06 -10.49 -3.05
N THR A 63 11.58 -11.02 -1.94
CA THR A 63 11.23 -12.38 -1.49
C THR A 63 9.81 -12.50 -0.94
N GLN A 64 9.28 -11.43 -0.36
CA GLN A 64 8.01 -11.44 0.38
C GLN A 64 6.91 -10.71 -0.39
N GLU A 65 6.97 -9.38 -0.43
CA GLU A 65 5.89 -8.52 -0.94
C GLU A 65 5.75 -8.59 -2.47
N ARG A 66 6.86 -8.64 -3.20
CA ARG A 66 6.81 -8.75 -4.67
C ARG A 66 6.56 -10.18 -5.13
N GLY A 67 6.49 -11.12 -4.19
CA GLY A 67 5.93 -12.45 -4.40
C GLY A 67 6.87 -13.44 -5.07
N LEU A 68 8.20 -13.34 -4.93
CA LEU A 68 9.10 -14.40 -5.41
C LEU A 68 8.70 -15.77 -4.83
N SER A 69 8.29 -15.80 -3.56
CA SER A 69 7.82 -17.02 -2.90
C SER A 69 6.49 -17.56 -3.41
N HIS A 70 5.73 -16.81 -4.22
CA HIS A 70 4.38 -17.13 -4.71
C HIS A 70 4.19 -16.77 -6.19
N LEU A 71 5.29 -16.75 -6.96
CA LEU A 71 5.32 -16.25 -8.33
C LEU A 71 4.42 -17.05 -9.27
N ASP A 72 4.33 -18.36 -9.03
CA ASP A 72 3.48 -19.31 -9.73
C ASP A 72 1.99 -19.00 -9.58
N TYR A 73 1.56 -18.62 -8.37
CA TYR A 73 0.19 -18.18 -8.12
C TYR A 73 -0.11 -16.80 -8.71
N LYS A 74 0.90 -15.93 -8.81
CA LYS A 74 0.73 -14.59 -9.37
C LYS A 74 0.54 -14.60 -10.88
N TYR A 75 1.40 -15.34 -11.59
CA TYR A 75 1.42 -15.31 -13.05
C TYR A 75 0.58 -16.43 -13.70
N LEU A 76 0.23 -17.51 -12.99
CA LEU A 76 -0.73 -18.55 -13.43
C LEU A 76 -0.59 -18.90 -14.93
N ASP A 77 0.60 -19.41 -15.30
CA ASP A 77 0.93 -19.65 -16.71
C ASP A 77 -0.10 -20.58 -17.36
N GLY A 78 -0.53 -20.24 -18.58
CA GLY A 78 -1.55 -20.98 -19.34
C GLY A 78 -3.02 -20.78 -18.93
N ALA A 79 -3.34 -20.10 -17.81
CA ALA A 79 -4.73 -19.82 -17.44
C ALA A 79 -5.29 -18.59 -18.19
N PRO A 80 -6.58 -18.60 -18.61
CA PRO A 80 -7.23 -17.42 -19.20
C PRO A 80 -7.49 -16.36 -18.14
N VAL A 81 -6.47 -15.59 -17.78
CA VAL A 81 -6.54 -14.53 -16.76
C VAL A 81 -6.34 -13.17 -17.41
N CYS A 82 -7.26 -12.25 -17.11
CA CYS A 82 -7.17 -10.85 -17.47
C CYS A 82 -6.19 -10.11 -16.56
N ARG A 83 -5.23 -9.44 -17.19
CA ARG A 83 -4.17 -8.67 -16.54
C ARG A 83 -4.29 -7.18 -16.88
N PHE A 84 -3.64 -6.36 -16.07
CA PHE A 84 -3.76 -4.90 -16.14
C PHE A 84 -2.39 -4.22 -16.29
N PRO A 85 -1.67 -4.43 -17.40
CA PRO A 85 -0.39 -3.77 -17.62
C PRO A 85 -0.59 -2.27 -17.81
N LEU A 86 0.42 -1.47 -17.47
CA LEU A 86 0.40 -0.02 -17.75
C LEU A 86 0.38 0.23 -19.27
N PHE A 87 1.13 -0.59 -20.01
CA PHE A 87 1.16 -0.57 -21.46
C PHE A 87 0.60 -1.89 -22.01
N ASN A 88 -0.46 -1.83 -22.83
CA ASN A 88 -1.20 -3.02 -23.30
C ASN A 88 -0.34 -4.05 -24.06
N PHE A 89 0.78 -3.62 -24.67
CA PHE A 89 1.70 -4.52 -25.37
C PHE A 89 2.59 -5.35 -24.42
N LEU A 90 2.67 -4.97 -23.14
CA LEU A 90 3.53 -5.65 -22.17
C LEU A 90 2.82 -6.91 -21.66
N GLN A 91 3.50 -8.04 -21.76
CA GLN A 91 3.02 -9.33 -21.30
C GLN A 91 4.09 -10.01 -20.44
N PRO A 92 3.71 -10.81 -19.44
CA PRO A 92 4.68 -11.55 -18.65
C PRO A 92 5.45 -12.54 -19.54
N LEU A 93 6.72 -12.75 -19.22
CA LEU A 93 7.51 -13.81 -19.83
C LEU A 93 6.99 -15.18 -19.36
N PRO A 94 7.35 -16.28 -20.05
CA PRO A 94 7.04 -17.62 -19.56
C PRO A 94 7.55 -17.81 -18.12
N MET A 95 6.89 -18.70 -17.36
CA MET A 95 7.07 -18.77 -15.90
C MET A 95 8.55 -18.87 -15.47
N ASP A 96 9.34 -19.74 -16.10
CA ASP A 96 10.75 -19.92 -15.73
C ASP A 96 11.60 -18.66 -15.98
N TRP A 97 11.31 -17.92 -17.05
CA TRP A 97 11.97 -16.63 -17.33
C TRP A 97 11.57 -15.55 -16.32
N MET A 98 10.34 -15.58 -15.82
CA MET A 98 9.93 -14.67 -14.74
C MET A 98 10.73 -14.93 -13.45
N TYR A 99 11.02 -16.18 -13.11
CA TYR A 99 11.94 -16.48 -12.00
C TYR A 99 13.34 -15.91 -12.25
N LEU A 100 13.87 -16.00 -13.47
CA LEU A 100 15.17 -15.39 -13.81
C LEU A 100 15.15 -13.86 -13.64
N VAL A 101 14.10 -13.17 -14.08
CA VAL A 101 13.94 -11.72 -13.88
C VAL A 101 14.00 -11.36 -12.39
N TYR A 102 13.30 -12.12 -11.55
CA TYR A 102 13.33 -11.89 -10.10
C TYR A 102 14.69 -12.19 -9.47
N VAL A 103 15.43 -13.20 -9.97
CA VAL A 103 16.80 -13.47 -9.52
C VAL A 103 17.73 -12.32 -9.87
N VAL A 104 17.65 -11.79 -11.09
CA VAL A 104 18.43 -10.62 -11.51
C VAL A 104 18.11 -9.41 -10.63
N MET A 105 16.82 -9.19 -10.33
CA MET A 105 16.38 -8.13 -9.41
C MET A 105 16.95 -8.33 -8.00
N PHE A 106 16.89 -9.55 -7.46
CA PHE A 106 17.37 -9.90 -6.13
C PHE A 106 18.90 -9.75 -6.00
N LEU A 107 19.66 -10.24 -6.98
CA LEU A 107 21.10 -10.04 -7.05
C LEU A 107 21.47 -8.56 -7.20
N GLY A 108 20.68 -7.80 -7.96
CA GLY A 108 20.79 -6.34 -8.03
C GLY A 108 20.63 -5.69 -6.66
N ALA A 109 19.61 -6.05 -5.89
CA ALA A 109 19.38 -5.53 -4.54
C ALA A 109 20.52 -5.88 -3.56
N LEU A 110 21.03 -7.12 -3.60
CA LEU A 110 22.21 -7.54 -2.81
C LEU A 110 23.47 -6.79 -3.24
N GLY A 111 23.69 -6.59 -4.54
CA GLY A 111 24.80 -5.80 -5.06
C GLY A 111 24.73 -4.33 -4.63
N ILE A 112 23.53 -3.75 -4.59
CA ILE A 112 23.30 -2.42 -3.99
C ILE A 112 23.65 -2.46 -2.51
N MET A 113 23.17 -3.45 -1.75
CA MET A 113 23.40 -3.59 -0.30
C MET A 113 24.88 -3.67 0.07
N PHE A 114 25.68 -4.43 -0.69
CA PHE A 114 27.12 -4.55 -0.46
C PHE A 114 27.96 -3.52 -1.20
N GLY A 115 27.38 -2.77 -2.14
CA GLY A 115 28.11 -1.84 -3.01
C GLY A 115 29.13 -2.56 -3.87
N CYS A 116 28.74 -3.70 -4.44
CA CYS A 116 29.55 -4.54 -5.33
C CYS A 116 29.08 -4.35 -6.77
N PHE A 117 29.98 -4.04 -7.70
CA PHE A 117 29.64 -3.65 -9.07
C PHE A 117 28.50 -2.62 -9.09
N TYR A 118 28.58 -1.63 -8.21
CA TYR A 118 27.42 -0.86 -7.74
C TYR A 118 26.52 -0.32 -8.86
N ARG A 119 27.10 0.31 -9.89
CA ARG A 119 26.34 0.88 -11.01
C ARG A 119 25.60 -0.21 -11.82
N LEU A 120 26.25 -1.37 -12.03
CA LEU A 120 25.63 -2.51 -12.69
C LEU A 120 24.52 -3.12 -11.83
N SER A 121 24.74 -3.27 -10.53
CA SER A 121 23.71 -3.77 -9.60
C SER A 121 22.49 -2.87 -9.53
N CYS A 122 22.68 -1.55 -9.54
CA CYS A 122 21.57 -0.60 -9.66
C CYS A 122 20.81 -0.77 -10.99
N LEU A 123 21.52 -0.99 -12.11
CA LEU A 123 20.89 -1.21 -13.41
C LEU A 123 20.12 -2.55 -13.46
N MET A 124 20.70 -3.63 -12.90
CA MET A 124 20.02 -4.93 -12.78
C MET A 124 18.74 -4.81 -11.97
N PHE A 125 18.80 -4.14 -10.82
CA PHE A 125 17.63 -3.90 -9.97
C PHE A 125 16.59 -3.04 -10.69
N ILE A 126 16.95 -1.87 -11.21
CA ILE A 126 15.97 -0.91 -11.73
C ILE A 126 15.24 -1.41 -12.97
N SER A 127 15.95 -2.11 -13.87
CA SER A 127 15.41 -2.53 -15.17
C SER A 127 14.37 -3.63 -14.96
N THR A 128 14.68 -4.60 -14.11
CA THR A 128 13.75 -5.66 -13.72
C THR A 128 12.63 -5.12 -12.82
N TYR A 129 12.92 -4.18 -11.91
CA TYR A 129 11.93 -3.54 -11.06
C TYR A 129 10.87 -2.81 -11.87
N TRP A 130 11.24 -1.93 -12.81
CA TRP A 130 10.27 -1.20 -13.63
C TRP A 130 9.52 -2.10 -14.61
N TYR A 131 10.14 -3.19 -15.08
CA TYR A 131 9.43 -4.19 -15.87
C TYR A 131 8.33 -4.88 -15.04
N ILE A 132 8.65 -5.37 -13.84
CA ILE A 132 7.69 -6.02 -12.91
C ILE A 132 6.69 -5.02 -12.34
N PHE A 133 7.09 -3.75 -12.22
CA PHE A 133 6.18 -2.63 -12.12
C PHE A 133 5.32 -2.71 -13.38
N PHE A 134 5.58 -2.06 -14.51
CA PHE A 134 4.64 -1.95 -15.66
C PHE A 134 3.75 -3.15 -16.10
N LEU A 135 4.06 -4.41 -15.81
CA LEU A 135 3.23 -5.61 -16.05
C LEU A 135 1.85 -5.67 -15.38
N ASP A 136 1.69 -5.19 -14.15
CA ASP A 136 0.41 -5.30 -13.40
C ASP A 136 0.11 -4.15 -12.41
N LYS A 137 -0.62 -3.13 -12.88
CA LYS A 137 -0.97 -1.92 -12.11
C LYS A 137 -1.75 -2.21 -10.83
N THR A 138 -2.40 -3.37 -10.75
CA THR A 138 -3.24 -3.70 -9.60
C THR A 138 -2.42 -4.00 -8.34
N THR A 139 -1.13 -4.28 -8.50
CA THR A 139 -0.26 -4.70 -7.39
C THR A 139 0.55 -3.57 -6.76
N TRP A 140 0.65 -2.39 -7.39
CA TRP A 140 1.48 -1.31 -6.87
C TRP A 140 0.68 -0.28 -6.08
N ASN A 141 1.40 0.55 -5.34
CA ASN A 141 0.91 1.70 -4.59
C ASN A 141 1.97 2.82 -4.68
N ASN A 142 1.68 3.99 -4.07
CA ASN A 142 2.61 5.12 -4.03
C ASN A 142 4.02 4.73 -3.55
N HIS A 143 4.13 3.75 -2.64
CA HIS A 143 5.41 3.36 -2.04
C HIS A 143 6.26 2.52 -2.99
N SER A 144 5.61 1.68 -3.80
CA SER A 144 6.28 0.94 -4.87
C SER A 144 6.87 1.90 -5.92
N TYR A 145 6.14 2.95 -6.27
CA TYR A 145 6.66 4.02 -7.13
C TYR A 145 7.88 4.72 -6.49
N LEU A 146 7.83 5.03 -5.20
CA LEU A 146 8.95 5.61 -4.45
C LEU A 146 10.23 4.74 -4.50
N TYR A 147 10.11 3.42 -4.39
CA TYR A 147 11.30 2.55 -4.45
C TYR A 147 11.93 2.53 -5.83
N GLY A 148 11.12 2.55 -6.88
CA GLY A 148 11.58 2.74 -8.26
C GLY A 148 12.34 4.06 -8.42
N ILE A 149 11.78 5.15 -7.89
CA ILE A 149 12.47 6.46 -7.88
C ILE A 149 13.81 6.40 -7.15
N ILE A 150 13.84 5.88 -5.91
CA ILE A 150 15.07 5.80 -5.11
C ILE A 150 16.11 4.93 -5.82
N GLY A 151 15.69 3.80 -6.40
CA GLY A 151 16.55 2.95 -7.22
C GLY A 151 17.16 3.70 -8.41
N PHE A 152 16.35 4.48 -9.12
CA PHE A 152 16.80 5.34 -10.22
C PHE A 152 17.80 6.42 -9.75
N GLN A 153 17.51 7.08 -8.62
CA GLN A 153 18.41 8.08 -8.03
C GLN A 153 19.77 7.47 -7.67
N LEU A 154 19.78 6.29 -7.06
CA LEU A 154 21.01 5.58 -6.67
C LEU A 154 21.89 5.26 -7.89
N ILE A 155 21.32 5.00 -9.08
CA ILE A 155 22.11 4.79 -10.31
C ILE A 155 22.99 6.00 -10.62
N LEU A 156 22.52 7.22 -10.32
CA LEU A 156 23.23 8.46 -10.64
C LEU A 156 24.21 8.87 -9.52
N MET A 157 23.94 8.47 -8.29
CA MET A 157 24.71 8.85 -7.10
C MET A 157 26.00 8.05 -6.91
N ASP A 158 26.91 8.60 -6.09
CA ASP A 158 28.16 7.96 -5.70
C ASP A 158 28.00 7.18 -4.38
N GLY A 159 27.02 6.26 -4.32
CA GLY A 159 26.71 5.50 -3.10
C GLY A 159 27.74 4.44 -2.71
N ASN A 160 28.69 4.12 -3.60
CA ASN A 160 29.73 3.11 -3.40
C ASN A 160 31.03 3.66 -2.80
N ARG A 161 31.07 4.91 -2.31
CA ARG A 161 32.29 5.50 -1.73
C ARG A 161 32.50 5.16 -0.25
N TYR A 162 31.49 4.62 0.44
CA TYR A 162 31.57 4.22 1.83
C TYR A 162 31.01 2.81 2.06
N TRP A 163 31.74 2.04 2.87
CA TRP A 163 31.41 0.68 3.32
C TRP A 163 30.89 -0.22 2.18
N SER A 164 31.68 -0.32 1.11
CA SER A 164 31.35 -1.01 -0.13
C SER A 164 32.45 -1.98 -0.55
N ILE A 165 32.09 -3.05 -1.26
CA ILE A 165 33.05 -3.99 -1.87
C ILE A 165 33.86 -3.29 -2.97
N ASP A 166 33.24 -2.43 -3.77
CA ASP A 166 33.94 -1.63 -4.80
C ASP A 166 35.09 -0.80 -4.19
N GLY A 167 34.89 -0.21 -3.02
CA GLY A 167 35.93 0.55 -2.32
C GLY A 167 37.03 -0.31 -1.71
N LEU A 168 36.75 -1.59 -1.41
CA LEU A 168 37.77 -2.55 -0.99
C LEU A 168 38.67 -2.95 -2.16
N TRP A 169 38.09 -3.19 -3.34
CA TRP A 169 38.85 -3.52 -4.56
C TRP A 169 39.55 -2.32 -5.19
N LYS A 170 38.96 -1.12 -5.09
CA LYS A 170 39.51 0.12 -5.65
C LYS A 170 39.75 1.14 -4.53
N PRO A 171 40.95 1.17 -3.94
CA PRO A 171 41.27 2.09 -2.85
C PRO A 171 41.06 3.58 -3.15
N SER A 172 41.10 3.99 -4.42
CA SER A 172 40.94 5.40 -4.84
C SER A 172 39.52 5.96 -4.74
N ILE A 173 38.51 5.11 -4.52
CA ILE A 173 37.12 5.56 -4.29
C ILE A 173 36.70 5.38 -2.83
N ARG A 174 37.53 4.72 -2.01
CA ARG A 174 37.22 4.38 -0.62
C ARG A 174 37.31 5.64 0.25
N ASN A 175 36.26 5.92 1.02
CA ASN A 175 36.13 7.15 1.80
C ASN A 175 36.31 8.44 0.97
N ALA A 176 36.05 8.39 -0.34
CA ALA A 176 36.09 9.58 -1.17
C ALA A 176 34.84 10.45 -0.95
N HIS A 177 35.01 11.77 -0.92
CA HIS A 177 33.89 12.71 -0.80
C HIS A 177 32.83 12.52 -1.90
N VAL A 178 31.59 12.82 -1.55
CA VAL A 178 30.46 12.88 -2.49
C VAL A 178 29.94 14.31 -2.59
N PRO A 179 29.44 14.74 -3.76
CA PRO A 179 28.85 16.06 -3.89
C PRO A 179 27.53 16.14 -3.11
N LEU A 180 27.23 17.33 -2.57
CA LEU A 180 26.04 17.57 -1.73
C LEU A 180 24.73 17.20 -2.43
N TRP A 181 24.64 17.35 -3.76
CA TRP A 181 23.41 17.07 -4.49
C TRP A 181 22.91 15.63 -4.33
N ASN A 182 23.80 14.66 -4.06
CA ASN A 182 23.39 13.28 -3.76
C ASN A 182 22.44 13.23 -2.55
N TYR A 183 22.73 14.02 -1.52
CA TYR A 183 21.86 14.15 -0.34
C TYR A 183 20.65 15.04 -0.62
N THR A 184 20.83 16.12 -1.37
CA THR A 184 19.74 17.06 -1.69
C THR A 184 18.59 16.35 -2.40
N VAL A 185 18.88 15.53 -3.42
CA VAL A 185 17.86 14.81 -4.19
C VAL A 185 17.12 13.80 -3.31
N LEU A 186 17.83 12.98 -2.51
CA LEU A 186 17.19 12.02 -1.62
C LEU A 186 16.33 12.69 -0.54
N ARG A 187 16.88 13.71 0.14
CA ARG A 187 16.15 14.45 1.19
C ARG A 187 14.94 15.17 0.62
N ALA A 188 15.08 15.78 -0.57
CA ALA A 188 13.96 16.42 -1.26
C ALA A 188 12.87 15.41 -1.61
N GLN A 189 13.22 14.22 -2.12
CA GLN A 189 12.23 13.18 -2.41
C GLN A 189 11.42 12.79 -1.17
N ILE A 190 12.10 12.50 -0.05
CA ILE A 190 11.43 12.11 1.19
C ILE A 190 10.58 13.27 1.74
N PHE A 191 11.09 14.50 1.65
CA PHE A 191 10.33 15.69 2.02
C PHE A 191 9.05 15.85 1.19
N ILE A 192 9.14 15.69 -0.13
CA ILE A 192 7.99 15.83 -1.05
C ILE A 192 6.92 14.80 -0.72
N VAL A 193 7.31 13.55 -0.45
CA VAL A 193 6.36 12.49 -0.07
C VAL A 193 5.54 12.89 1.17
N TYR A 194 6.18 13.38 2.23
CA TYR A 194 5.46 13.85 3.42
C TYR A 194 4.61 15.08 3.12
N PHE A 195 5.23 16.10 2.53
CA PHE A 195 4.59 17.39 2.36
C PHE A 195 3.38 17.30 1.43
N ILE A 196 3.49 16.61 0.29
CA ILE A 196 2.36 16.43 -0.63
C ILE A 196 1.28 15.57 0.01
N ALA A 197 1.61 14.51 0.74
CA ALA A 197 0.59 13.74 1.46
C ALA A 197 -0.15 14.58 2.50
N GLY A 198 0.54 15.49 3.20
CA GLY A 198 -0.08 16.45 4.11
C GLY A 198 -0.98 17.45 3.37
N VAL A 199 -0.54 17.97 2.22
CA VAL A 199 -1.36 18.87 1.39
C VAL A 199 -2.62 18.17 0.88
N LYS A 200 -2.53 16.89 0.49
CA LYS A 200 -3.67 16.09 0.04
C LYS A 200 -4.66 15.77 1.17
N LYS A 201 -4.21 15.76 2.42
CA LYS A 201 -5.05 15.61 3.62
C LYS A 201 -5.74 16.91 4.06
N LEU A 202 -5.53 18.02 3.36
CA LEU A 202 -6.33 19.24 3.56
C LEU A 202 -7.72 19.16 2.91
N ASP A 203 -8.03 18.06 2.23
CA ASP A 203 -9.36 17.78 1.71
C ASP A 203 -10.41 17.76 2.83
N ALA A 204 -11.63 18.21 2.51
CA ALA A 204 -12.74 18.30 3.47
C ALA A 204 -13.05 16.94 4.12
N ASP A 205 -13.01 15.84 3.36
CA ASP A 205 -13.31 14.51 3.90
C ASP A 205 -12.32 14.08 4.98
N TRP A 206 -11.04 14.43 4.83
CA TRP A 206 -10.03 14.14 5.83
C TRP A 206 -10.15 15.07 7.04
N VAL A 207 -10.32 16.37 6.82
CA VAL A 207 -10.39 17.35 7.92
C VAL A 207 -11.62 17.14 8.80
N GLU A 208 -12.74 16.71 8.21
CA GLU A 208 -13.99 16.43 8.91
C GLU A 208 -14.04 15.03 9.53
N GLY A 209 -13.08 14.15 9.22
CA GLY A 209 -12.95 12.83 9.84
C GLY A 209 -13.73 11.69 9.16
N TYR A 210 -14.18 11.89 7.92
CA TYR A 210 -14.93 10.89 7.14
C TYR A 210 -14.02 9.87 6.43
N SER A 211 -12.75 10.20 6.22
CA SER A 211 -11.78 9.26 5.64
C SER A 211 -11.35 8.21 6.67
N MET A 212 -11.45 6.91 6.39
CA MET A 212 -10.91 5.88 7.31
C MET A 212 -11.43 5.99 8.77
N SER A 213 -12.67 6.42 8.98
CA SER A 213 -13.29 6.63 10.31
C SER A 213 -13.14 5.43 11.26
N TYR A 214 -13.22 4.21 10.73
CA TYR A 214 -13.12 2.98 11.48
C TYR A 214 -11.75 2.78 12.15
N LEU A 215 -10.69 3.45 11.67
CA LEU A 215 -9.33 3.29 12.18
C LEU A 215 -9.20 3.60 13.67
N ALA A 216 -10.01 4.54 14.17
CA ALA A 216 -10.06 4.89 15.59
C ALA A 216 -10.47 3.71 16.48
N HIS A 217 -11.21 2.72 15.96
CA HIS A 217 -11.62 1.53 16.72
C HIS A 217 -10.48 0.53 16.96
N HIS A 218 -9.35 0.67 16.27
CA HIS A 218 -8.21 -0.21 16.45
C HIS A 218 -7.59 -0.11 17.87
N TRP A 219 -7.04 -1.22 18.39
CA TRP A 219 -6.52 -1.32 19.76
C TRP A 219 -5.36 -0.36 20.07
N LEU A 220 -4.61 0.04 19.03
CA LEU A 220 -3.52 1.01 19.16
C LEU A 220 -3.98 2.36 19.73
N PHE A 221 -5.26 2.69 19.54
CA PHE A 221 -5.85 3.93 20.04
C PHE A 221 -6.56 3.77 21.39
N ASP A 222 -6.63 2.57 21.96
CA ASP A 222 -7.26 2.31 23.27
C ASP A 222 -6.75 3.24 24.39
N PRO A 223 -5.45 3.58 24.48
CA PRO A 223 -4.97 4.54 25.48
C PRO A 223 -5.64 5.91 25.37
N PHE A 224 -5.99 6.35 24.16
CA PHE A 224 -6.71 7.61 23.94
C PHE A 224 -8.20 7.48 24.24
N LYS A 225 -8.80 6.31 23.98
CA LYS A 225 -10.23 6.03 24.26
C LYS A 225 -10.59 6.03 25.74
N VAL A 226 -9.60 5.87 26.63
CA VAL A 226 -9.80 6.01 28.08
C VAL A 226 -10.15 7.45 28.45
N ILE A 227 -9.70 8.43 27.66
CA ILE A 227 -9.81 9.86 27.96
C ILE A 227 -10.79 10.57 27.02
N LEU A 228 -10.87 10.14 25.76
CA LEU A 228 -11.65 10.77 24.71
C LEU A 228 -12.67 9.78 24.12
N PRO A 229 -13.88 10.23 23.74
CA PRO A 229 -14.81 9.40 22.98
C PRO A 229 -14.20 9.03 21.62
N VAL A 230 -14.62 7.90 21.05
CA VAL A 230 -14.03 7.32 19.83
C VAL A 230 -14.07 8.28 18.65
N ASP A 231 -15.16 9.03 18.48
CA ASP A 231 -15.31 10.00 17.39
C ASP A 231 -14.28 11.14 17.50
N LEU A 232 -14.00 11.58 18.73
CA LEU A 232 -13.01 12.63 18.96
C LEU A 232 -11.58 12.09 18.84
N VAL A 233 -11.35 10.81 19.15
CA VAL A 233 -10.09 10.12 18.84
C VAL A 233 -9.89 10.05 17.32
N SER A 234 -10.94 9.72 16.56
CA SER A 234 -10.90 9.74 15.10
C SER A 234 -10.53 11.14 14.58
N LEU A 235 -11.27 12.17 14.98
CA LEU A 235 -11.07 13.52 14.46
C LEU A 235 -9.74 14.16 14.89
N LEU A 236 -9.39 14.12 16.18
CA LEU A 236 -8.21 14.82 16.68
C LEU A 236 -6.93 14.00 16.52
N VAL A 237 -6.96 12.71 16.87
CA VAL A 237 -5.75 11.88 16.92
C VAL A 237 -5.44 11.27 15.57
N VAL A 238 -6.43 10.65 14.91
CA VAL A 238 -6.17 10.02 13.60
C VAL A 238 -6.02 11.09 12.52
N HIS A 239 -7.03 11.94 12.36
CA HIS A 239 -7.05 12.92 11.27
C HIS A 239 -6.20 14.15 11.56
N GLY A 240 -6.40 14.78 12.72
CA GLY A 240 -5.70 15.99 13.12
C GLY A 240 -4.19 15.78 13.25
N CYS A 241 -3.74 14.85 14.13
CA CYS A 241 -2.31 14.58 14.28
C CYS A 241 -1.69 13.98 13.01
N GLY A 242 -2.42 13.15 12.26
CA GLY A 242 -1.96 12.61 10.97
C GLY A 242 -1.67 13.71 9.95
N LEU A 243 -2.60 14.67 9.80
CA LEU A 243 -2.44 15.85 8.94
C LEU A 243 -1.26 16.72 9.36
N VAL A 244 -1.20 17.10 10.64
CA VAL A 244 -0.14 17.97 11.17
C VAL A 244 1.22 17.31 11.01
N LEU A 245 1.32 16.00 11.29
CA LEU A 245 2.58 15.29 11.13
C LEU A 245 3.02 15.26 9.67
N ASP A 246 2.15 14.91 8.71
CA ASP A 246 2.54 14.85 7.30
C ASP A 246 2.96 16.24 6.76
N LEU A 247 2.25 17.31 7.13
CA LEU A 247 2.61 18.67 6.72
C LEU A 247 3.93 19.17 7.32
N THR A 248 4.29 18.72 8.54
CA THR A 248 5.42 19.27 9.29
C THR A 248 6.66 18.36 9.32
N ALA A 249 6.51 17.04 9.16
CA ALA A 249 7.57 16.05 9.34
C ALA A 249 8.82 16.37 8.51
N GLY A 250 8.63 16.72 7.24
CA GLY A 250 9.71 17.12 6.35
C GLY A 250 10.52 18.31 6.91
N TYR A 251 9.84 19.37 7.35
CA TYR A 251 10.48 20.55 7.94
C TYR A 251 11.17 20.21 9.27
N LEU A 252 10.51 19.45 10.14
CA LEU A 252 11.04 19.09 11.45
C LEU A 252 12.30 18.23 11.34
N LEU A 253 12.42 17.38 10.31
CA LEU A 253 13.62 16.58 10.06
C LEU A 253 14.81 17.43 9.57
N PHE A 254 14.55 18.50 8.82
CA PHE A 254 15.60 19.34 8.25
C PHE A 254 16.36 20.15 9.32
N PHE A 255 15.66 20.77 10.27
CA PHE A 255 16.32 21.64 11.26
C PHE A 255 16.97 20.85 12.40
N ASP A 256 18.21 21.21 12.73
CA ASP A 256 19.01 20.52 13.76
C ASP A 256 18.31 20.48 15.14
N VAL A 257 17.61 21.55 15.51
CA VAL A 257 16.93 21.68 16.81
C VAL A 257 15.68 20.79 16.89
N THR A 258 14.91 20.70 15.81
CA THR A 258 13.66 19.94 15.79
C THR A 258 13.85 18.47 15.43
N ARG A 259 14.98 18.12 14.82
CA ARG A 259 15.26 16.77 14.30
C ARG A 259 15.06 15.66 15.34
N PRO A 260 15.56 15.73 16.59
CA PRO A 260 15.35 14.64 17.56
C PRO A 260 13.85 14.37 17.84
N TYR A 261 13.04 15.43 17.95
CA TYR A 261 11.60 15.30 18.12
C TYR A 261 10.94 14.71 16.87
N ALA A 262 11.37 15.16 15.68
CA ALA A 262 10.91 14.60 14.42
C ALA A 262 11.19 13.09 14.33
N PHE A 263 12.39 12.64 14.72
CA PHE A 263 12.73 11.22 14.76
C PHE A 263 11.79 10.42 15.65
N PHE A 264 11.43 10.94 16.83
CA PHE A 264 10.48 10.27 17.71
C PHE A 264 9.11 10.12 17.05
N PHE A 265 8.50 11.22 16.61
CA PHE A 265 7.15 11.20 16.04
C PHE A 265 7.06 10.46 14.70
N VAL A 266 8.02 10.67 13.79
CA VAL A 266 8.08 9.95 12.51
C VAL A 266 8.29 8.46 12.72
N SER A 267 9.16 8.08 13.68
CA SER A 267 9.38 6.66 13.94
C SER A 267 8.15 6.01 14.57
N TYR A 268 7.51 6.68 15.51
CA TYR A 268 6.26 6.23 16.11
C TYR A 268 5.16 6.04 15.06
N PHE A 269 4.97 7.03 14.18
CA PHE A 269 4.00 6.97 13.08
C PHE A 269 4.23 5.78 12.16
N HIS A 270 5.47 5.54 11.72
CA HIS A 270 5.77 4.39 10.86
C HIS A 270 5.63 3.05 11.60
N CYS A 271 6.05 2.97 12.86
CA CYS A 271 5.79 1.78 13.66
C CYS A 271 4.29 1.51 13.80
N MET A 272 3.47 2.54 14.02
CA MET A 272 2.01 2.42 14.08
C MET A 272 1.43 1.97 12.74
N ASN A 273 1.85 2.59 11.62
CA ASN A 273 1.41 2.19 10.28
C ASN A 273 1.77 0.75 9.93
N SER A 274 2.91 0.23 10.41
CA SER A 274 3.28 -1.18 10.23
C SER A 274 2.35 -2.17 10.94
N GLN A 275 1.59 -1.70 11.93
CA GLN A 275 0.62 -2.51 12.67
C GLN A 275 -0.82 -2.27 12.18
N LEU A 276 -1.14 -1.05 11.76
CA LEU A 276 -2.47 -0.67 11.27
C LEU A 276 -2.73 -1.16 9.86
N PHE A 277 -1.73 -1.03 8.99
CA PHE A 277 -1.90 -1.19 7.56
C PHE A 277 -1.02 -2.30 6.99
N SER A 278 -1.58 -3.08 6.07
CA SER A 278 -0.83 -4.07 5.30
C SER A 278 -0.15 -3.46 4.07
N ILE A 279 0.65 -2.41 4.27
CA ILE A 279 1.30 -1.61 3.20
C ILE A 279 2.74 -2.04 2.87
N GLY A 280 3.08 -3.28 3.20
CA GLY A 280 4.37 -3.91 2.90
C GLY A 280 5.57 -3.21 3.55
N MET A 281 6.68 -3.11 2.82
CA MET A 281 7.97 -2.62 3.35
C MET A 281 8.05 -1.10 3.58
N PHE A 282 6.96 -0.35 3.37
CA PHE A 282 6.99 1.12 3.39
C PHE A 282 7.42 1.72 4.72
N PRO A 283 6.83 1.35 5.87
CA PRO A 283 7.21 1.95 7.14
C PRO A 283 8.70 1.73 7.45
N TYR A 284 9.22 0.53 7.17
CA TYR A 284 10.63 0.19 7.37
C TYR A 284 11.56 0.96 6.43
N THR A 285 11.14 1.17 5.17
CA THR A 285 11.91 1.96 4.20
C THR A 285 11.96 3.42 4.61
N MET A 286 10.85 3.99 5.08
CA MET A 286 10.84 5.36 5.56
C MET A 286 11.69 5.53 6.82
N LEU A 287 11.63 4.59 7.77
CA LEU A 287 12.54 4.55 8.93
C LEU A 287 14.02 4.51 8.52
N ALA A 288 14.37 3.73 7.48
CA ALA A 288 15.72 3.67 6.95
C ALA A 288 16.17 4.97 6.24
N THR A 289 15.23 5.81 5.80
CA THR A 289 15.54 7.11 5.18
C THR A 289 15.75 8.23 6.20
N SER A 290 15.13 8.17 7.39
CA SER A 290 15.23 9.22 8.41
C SER A 290 16.68 9.61 8.76
N PRO A 291 17.64 8.66 8.92
CA PRO A 291 19.05 8.98 9.17
C PRO A 291 19.73 9.83 8.09
N LEU A 292 19.19 9.89 6.87
CA LEU A 292 19.70 10.77 5.81
C LEU A 292 19.64 12.25 6.21
N PHE A 293 18.71 12.64 7.08
CA PHE A 293 18.57 14.03 7.54
C PHE A 293 19.58 14.42 8.62
N CYS A 294 20.24 13.45 9.26
CA CYS A 294 21.33 13.70 10.21
C CYS A 294 22.59 14.26 9.51
N TYR A 295 23.57 14.68 10.33
CA TYR A 295 24.88 15.06 9.82
C TYR A 295 25.52 13.91 9.03
N PRO A 296 26.09 14.15 7.83
CA PRO A 296 26.58 13.07 6.95
C PRO A 296 27.61 12.11 7.57
N ASP A 297 28.33 12.55 8.60
CA ASP A 297 29.35 11.80 9.35
C ASP A 297 28.78 11.05 10.59
N TRP A 298 27.47 11.10 10.83
CA TRP A 298 26.83 10.42 11.97
C TRP A 298 27.20 8.93 12.10
N PRO A 299 27.34 8.13 11.01
CA PRO A 299 27.67 6.71 11.16
C PRO A 299 29.05 6.52 11.80
N ARG A 300 30.03 7.36 11.42
CA ARG A 300 31.38 7.28 11.97
C ARG A 300 31.36 7.52 13.48
N ARG A 301 30.62 8.54 13.93
CA ARG A 301 30.46 8.87 15.35
C ARG A 301 29.71 7.79 16.12
N PHE A 302 28.70 7.18 15.50
CA PHE A 302 27.90 6.12 16.10
C PHE A 302 28.72 4.84 16.28
N PHE A 303 29.34 4.34 15.22
CA PHE A 303 30.14 3.10 15.26
C PHE A 303 31.46 3.25 16.02
N ALA A 304 31.99 4.47 16.19
CA ALA A 304 33.17 4.71 17.04
C ALA A 304 32.94 4.33 18.52
N ARG A 305 31.68 4.28 18.98
CA ARG A 305 31.32 3.90 20.36
C ARG A 305 31.31 2.39 20.59
N PHE A 306 31.40 1.58 19.54
CA PHE A 306 31.34 0.12 19.66
C PHE A 306 32.70 -0.49 20.09
N PRO A 307 32.68 -1.63 20.81
CA PRO A 307 33.89 -2.33 21.22
C PRO A 307 34.83 -2.68 20.06
N ALA A 308 36.14 -2.70 20.34
CA ALA A 308 37.17 -2.91 19.31
C ALA A 308 37.04 -4.25 18.55
N PHE A 309 36.57 -5.31 19.21
CA PHE A 309 36.41 -6.63 18.59
C PHE A 309 35.32 -6.67 17.49
N LEU A 310 34.37 -5.74 17.51
CA LEU A 310 33.32 -5.63 16.48
C LEU A 310 33.75 -4.77 15.27
N ARG A 311 34.89 -4.06 15.36
CA ARG A 311 35.34 -3.13 14.30
C ARG A 311 35.67 -3.80 12.97
N GLY A 312 35.92 -5.11 12.96
CA GLY A 312 36.16 -5.86 11.72
C GLY A 312 34.91 -6.05 10.85
N ALA A 313 33.73 -6.13 11.47
CA ALA A 313 32.45 -6.32 10.78
C ALA A 313 31.66 -5.00 10.61
N LEU A 314 31.96 -3.98 11.43
CA LEU A 314 31.26 -2.70 11.43
C LEU A 314 31.82 -1.71 10.39
N PRO A 315 31.02 -0.68 10.01
CA PRO A 315 31.46 0.37 9.11
C PRO A 315 32.70 1.14 9.60
N PHE A 316 33.49 1.66 8.66
CA PHE A 316 34.74 2.36 8.98
C PHE A 316 34.50 3.62 9.81
N THR A 317 35.26 3.77 10.89
CA THR A 317 35.20 4.92 11.81
C THR A 317 36.28 5.97 11.52
N THR A 318 37.22 5.69 10.62
CA THR A 318 38.32 6.61 10.29
C THR A 318 37.81 7.86 9.58
N CYS A 319 38.42 9.03 9.84
CA CYS A 319 38.06 10.30 9.20
C CYS A 319 38.96 10.65 8.00
N ASP A 320 39.75 9.70 7.51
CA ASP A 320 40.64 9.91 6.37
C ASP A 320 39.83 9.97 5.06
N LEU A 321 39.28 11.16 4.81
CA LEU A 321 38.47 11.45 3.64
C LEU A 321 39.36 11.79 2.44
N GLN A 322 39.10 11.15 1.31
CA GLN A 322 39.84 11.38 0.09
C GLN A 322 39.15 12.42 -0.81
N PRO A 323 39.89 13.29 -1.50
CA PRO A 323 39.31 14.20 -2.47
C PRO A 323 38.71 13.42 -3.64
N SER A 324 37.54 13.84 -4.12
CA SER A 324 36.83 13.21 -5.22
C SER A 324 36.73 14.15 -6.39
N THR A 325 36.97 13.64 -7.61
CA THR A 325 36.82 14.47 -8.80
C THR A 325 35.36 14.93 -8.99
N SER A 326 34.37 14.22 -8.45
CA SER A 326 32.96 14.62 -8.50
C SER A 326 32.64 15.91 -7.73
N CYS A 327 33.54 16.36 -6.84
CA CYS A 327 33.33 17.52 -5.98
C CYS A 327 34.07 18.77 -6.49
N VAL A 328 33.58 19.93 -6.05
CA VAL A 328 34.21 21.24 -6.25
C VAL A 328 34.82 21.69 -4.93
N TYR A 329 36.13 21.85 -4.91
CA TYR A 329 36.87 22.35 -3.75
C TYR A 329 37.16 23.84 -3.92
N PRO A 330 37.03 24.66 -2.86
CA PRO A 330 37.56 26.02 -2.88
C PRO A 330 39.09 25.96 -3.00
N GLU A 331 39.66 26.68 -3.96
CA GLU A 331 41.13 26.80 -4.08
C GLU A 331 41.65 27.67 -2.93
N ILE A 332 42.50 27.10 -2.08
CA ILE A 332 43.30 27.84 -1.09
C ILE A 332 44.74 27.81 -1.62
N GLU A 333 45.27 28.98 -2.04
CA GLU A 333 46.69 29.11 -2.39
C GLU A 333 47.52 29.05 -1.11
N ASN A 334 48.30 27.99 -0.92
CA ASN A 334 49.48 28.04 -0.06
C ASN A 334 50.59 28.69 -0.88
N THR A 335 50.64 30.02 -0.92
CA THR A 335 51.83 30.74 -1.41
C THR A 335 52.98 30.50 -0.46
N SER A 336 53.78 29.47 -0.73
CA SER A 336 55.13 29.35 -0.22
C SER A 336 56.04 30.32 -0.98
N THR A 337 55.93 31.61 -0.70
CA THR A 337 56.99 32.60 -0.91
C THR A 337 56.66 33.87 -0.11
N GLU A 338 57.68 34.41 0.54
CA GLU A 338 57.61 35.36 1.65
C GLU A 338 56.83 36.66 1.37
N ARG A 339 56.12 37.12 2.41
CA ARG A 339 55.68 38.50 2.71
C ARG A 339 54.92 39.27 1.62
N GLN A 340 53.59 39.31 1.74
CA GLN A 340 52.84 40.58 1.83
C GLN A 340 51.39 40.32 2.30
N GLU A 341 50.97 41.10 3.29
CA GLU A 341 49.63 41.11 3.89
C GLU A 341 48.60 41.62 2.88
N THR A 342 47.93 40.70 2.18
CA THR A 342 46.62 40.95 1.57
C THR A 342 45.68 39.81 2.00
N PRO A 343 44.41 40.08 2.33
CA PRO A 343 43.47 39.03 2.66
C PRO A 343 43.34 38.07 1.45
N PRO A 344 43.36 36.74 1.66
CA PRO A 344 43.31 35.79 0.56
C PRO A 344 42.00 35.96 -0.20
N VAL A 345 42.08 36.50 -1.41
CA VAL A 345 40.94 36.57 -2.33
C VAL A 345 40.76 35.15 -2.90
N ALA A 346 39.78 34.42 -2.38
CA ALA A 346 39.43 33.09 -2.86
C ALA A 346 39.10 33.16 -4.37
N LYS A 347 39.96 32.54 -5.20
CA LYS A 347 39.68 32.42 -6.64
C LYS A 347 38.48 31.49 -6.83
N THR A 348 37.57 31.87 -7.73
CA THR A 348 36.38 31.09 -8.05
C THR A 348 36.76 29.74 -8.67
N PRO A 349 36.25 28.61 -8.15
CA PRO A 349 36.66 27.29 -8.59
C PRO A 349 36.23 27.00 -10.05
N LYS A 350 37.07 26.30 -10.81
CA LYS A 350 36.79 25.94 -12.22
C LYS A 350 35.68 24.88 -12.30
N LEU A 351 34.48 25.29 -12.71
CA LEU A 351 33.32 24.42 -12.87
C LEU A 351 33.37 23.59 -14.17
N ARG A 352 33.37 22.26 -14.05
CA ARG A 352 33.29 21.32 -15.19
C ARG A 352 31.84 21.10 -15.64
N LEU A 353 31.65 20.61 -16.87
CA LEU A 353 30.32 20.31 -17.43
C LEU A 353 29.52 19.35 -16.54
N ARG A 354 30.13 18.28 -16.03
CA ARG A 354 29.48 17.33 -15.11
C ARG A 354 28.86 17.97 -13.86
N HIS A 355 29.50 19.01 -13.30
CA HIS A 355 29.01 19.70 -12.10
C HIS A 355 27.77 20.52 -12.43
N LYS A 356 27.76 21.16 -13.61
CA LYS A 356 26.58 21.86 -14.13
C LYS A 356 25.43 20.88 -14.41
N LEU A 357 25.72 19.74 -15.03
CA LEU A 357 24.71 18.71 -15.31
C LEU A 357 24.08 18.16 -14.02
N GLY A 358 24.87 17.86 -12.99
CA GLY A 358 24.35 17.42 -11.69
C GLY A 358 23.44 18.45 -11.02
N ALA A 359 23.80 19.75 -11.11
CA ALA A 359 22.96 20.83 -10.61
C ALA A 359 21.66 21.00 -11.43
N ILE A 360 21.74 20.95 -12.77
CA ILE A 360 20.57 21.01 -13.66
C ILE A 360 19.63 19.85 -13.34
N PHE A 361 20.16 18.62 -13.26
CA PHE A 361 19.40 17.44 -12.89
C PHE A 361 18.68 17.63 -11.56
N THR A 362 19.39 18.11 -10.52
CA THR A 362 18.79 18.33 -9.19
C THR A 362 17.62 19.32 -9.23
N VAL A 363 17.78 20.44 -9.95
CA VAL A 363 16.73 21.46 -10.06
C VAL A 363 15.54 20.93 -10.86
N LEU A 364 15.79 20.33 -12.04
CA LEU A 364 14.73 19.77 -12.88
C LEU A 364 13.97 18.66 -12.15
N TYR A 365 14.69 17.79 -11.45
CA TYR A 365 14.11 16.70 -10.67
C TYR A 365 13.18 17.22 -9.58
N ILE A 366 13.60 18.22 -8.80
CA ILE A 366 12.75 18.79 -7.74
C ILE A 366 11.51 19.44 -8.35
N ILE A 367 11.65 20.22 -9.43
CA ILE A 367 10.52 20.85 -10.12
C ILE A 367 9.54 19.79 -10.63
N GLU A 368 10.07 18.75 -11.27
CA GLU A 368 9.29 17.62 -11.79
C GLU A 368 8.52 16.93 -10.66
N GLN A 369 9.17 16.55 -9.56
CA GLN A 369 8.51 15.88 -8.44
C GLN A 369 7.46 16.73 -7.70
N PHE A 370 7.58 18.06 -7.73
CA PHE A 370 6.51 18.95 -7.24
C PHE A 370 5.36 19.13 -8.24
N PHE A 371 5.66 19.11 -9.53
CA PHE A 371 4.68 19.32 -10.59
C PHE A 371 3.81 18.09 -10.84
N LEU A 372 4.43 16.92 -10.90
CA LEU A 372 3.80 15.67 -11.32
C LEU A 372 2.58 15.23 -10.49
N PRO A 373 2.54 15.42 -9.16
CA PRO A 373 1.34 15.09 -8.37
C PRO A 373 0.09 15.89 -8.77
N TYR A 374 0.28 17.02 -9.48
CA TYR A 374 -0.78 17.90 -9.97
C TYR A 374 -0.96 17.80 -11.49
N SER A 375 -0.31 16.86 -12.18
CA SER A 375 -0.41 16.72 -13.65
C SER A 375 -1.73 16.14 -14.14
N HIS A 376 -2.76 16.05 -13.30
CA HIS A 376 -4.07 15.46 -13.62
C HIS A 376 -4.83 16.23 -14.69
N PHE A 377 -4.49 17.50 -14.93
CA PHE A 377 -5.00 18.25 -16.09
C PHE A 377 -4.48 17.72 -17.44
N ILE A 378 -3.36 17.00 -17.44
CA ILE A 378 -2.82 16.30 -18.61
C ILE A 378 -3.44 14.90 -18.71
N THR A 379 -3.46 14.16 -17.60
CA THR A 379 -3.89 12.76 -17.56
C THR A 379 -5.38 12.61 -17.23
N GLN A 380 -6.25 13.28 -18.00
CA GLN A 380 -7.67 13.40 -17.70
C GLN A 380 -8.42 12.06 -17.64
N GLY A 381 -7.99 11.04 -18.38
CA GLY A 381 -8.68 9.75 -18.43
C GLY A 381 -8.36 8.80 -17.27
N TYR A 382 -7.37 9.15 -16.45
CA TYR A 382 -7.08 8.44 -15.20
C TYR A 382 -7.77 9.09 -13.99
N ASN A 383 -8.33 10.29 -14.16
CA ASN A 383 -9.08 10.95 -13.12
C ASN A 383 -10.46 10.28 -13.04
N ASN A 384 -10.68 9.56 -11.93
CA ASN A 384 -12.02 9.13 -11.55
C ASN A 384 -12.54 10.12 -10.48
N TRP A 385 -13.25 9.66 -9.45
CA TRP A 385 -13.58 10.52 -8.30
C TRP A 385 -12.36 11.00 -7.51
N THR A 386 -11.20 10.41 -7.78
CA THR A 386 -9.90 10.83 -7.26
C THR A 386 -9.06 11.40 -8.40
N ASN A 387 -8.46 12.57 -8.18
CA ASN A 387 -7.63 13.24 -9.18
C ASN A 387 -6.24 12.62 -9.30
N GLY A 388 -5.80 12.33 -10.53
CA GLY A 388 -4.46 11.86 -10.85
C GLY A 388 -4.33 10.34 -10.99
N LEU A 389 -3.18 9.92 -11.52
CA LEU A 389 -2.84 8.51 -11.65
C LEU A 389 -2.55 7.91 -10.26
N TYR A 390 -3.30 6.87 -9.89
CA TYR A 390 -3.06 6.14 -8.65
C TYR A 390 -1.61 5.65 -8.55
N GLY A 391 -0.94 5.95 -7.44
CA GLY A 391 0.47 5.61 -7.22
C GLY A 391 1.47 6.72 -7.60
N TYR A 392 1.04 7.77 -8.29
CA TYR A 392 1.88 8.87 -8.77
C TYR A 392 1.59 10.22 -8.10
N SER A 393 0.38 10.40 -7.58
CA SER A 393 -0.12 11.65 -6.98
C SER A 393 0.22 11.82 -5.50
N TRP A 394 0.89 10.85 -4.87
CA TRP A 394 1.15 10.79 -3.42
C TRP A 394 -0.11 10.88 -2.55
N ASP A 395 -1.27 10.47 -3.09
CA ASP A 395 -2.52 10.37 -2.34
C ASP A 395 -2.44 9.17 -1.37
N MET A 396 -1.82 9.38 -0.21
CA MET A 396 -1.58 8.32 0.78
C MET A 396 -2.76 8.20 1.74
N MET A 397 -3.61 7.20 1.50
CA MET A 397 -4.75 6.79 2.35
C MET A 397 -5.80 7.88 2.60
N VAL A 398 -6.15 8.68 1.57
CA VAL A 398 -7.14 9.76 1.72
C VAL A 398 -8.59 9.29 1.50
N HIS A 399 -8.78 8.16 0.81
CA HIS A 399 -10.11 7.68 0.44
C HIS A 399 -10.31 6.23 0.89
N SER A 400 -11.44 5.95 1.54
CA SER A 400 -12.01 4.60 1.69
C SER A 400 -13.10 4.40 0.63
N ARG A 401 -13.18 3.18 0.10
CA ARG A 401 -14.20 2.80 -0.89
C ARG A 401 -14.80 1.47 -0.51
N SER A 402 -16.13 1.39 -0.54
CA SER A 402 -16.88 0.15 -0.30
C SER A 402 -17.83 -0.14 -1.45
N HIS A 403 -17.84 -1.38 -1.93
CA HIS A 403 -18.67 -1.82 -3.06
C HIS A 403 -19.81 -2.69 -2.57
N GLN A 404 -21.05 -2.28 -2.79
CA GLN A 404 -22.22 -3.10 -2.46
C GLN A 404 -22.60 -4.06 -3.59
N HIS A 405 -22.54 -3.58 -4.84
CA HIS A 405 -23.04 -4.31 -6.00
C HIS A 405 -22.06 -4.19 -7.17
N VAL A 406 -21.72 -5.34 -7.77
CA VAL A 406 -20.84 -5.43 -8.94
C VAL A 406 -21.43 -6.48 -9.88
N LYS A 407 -22.05 -6.02 -10.97
CA LYS A 407 -22.69 -6.88 -11.96
C LYS A 407 -22.05 -6.66 -13.32
N ILE A 408 -21.69 -7.77 -13.96
CA ILE A 408 -21.18 -7.80 -15.32
C ILE A 408 -22.22 -8.51 -16.16
N THR A 409 -22.74 -7.81 -17.17
CA THR A 409 -23.71 -8.36 -18.12
C THR A 409 -23.04 -8.45 -19.48
N TYR A 410 -23.15 -9.59 -20.15
CA TYR A 410 -22.79 -9.72 -21.55
C TYR A 410 -24.03 -9.85 -22.41
N LYS A 411 -23.95 -9.36 -23.64
CA LYS A 411 -24.94 -9.57 -24.69
C LYS A 411 -24.23 -10.03 -25.95
N ASP A 412 -24.61 -11.18 -26.50
CA ASP A 412 -24.05 -11.62 -27.78
C ASP A 412 -24.72 -10.82 -28.91
N GLY A 413 -23.94 -10.06 -29.66
CA GLY A 413 -24.40 -9.30 -30.82
C GLY A 413 -25.03 -10.18 -31.92
N LYS A 414 -24.67 -11.47 -31.97
CA LYS A 414 -25.18 -12.39 -32.98
C LYS A 414 -26.49 -13.07 -32.59
N THR A 415 -26.59 -13.59 -31.37
CA THR A 415 -27.78 -14.33 -30.89
C THR A 415 -28.77 -13.42 -30.16
N GLY A 416 -28.33 -12.27 -29.66
CA GLY A 416 -29.10 -11.41 -28.77
C GLY A 416 -29.22 -11.95 -27.34
N GLU A 417 -28.59 -13.09 -27.03
CA GLU A 417 -28.61 -13.70 -25.70
C GLU A 417 -27.92 -12.80 -24.68
N ILE A 418 -28.55 -12.63 -23.52
CA ILE A 418 -28.04 -11.84 -22.40
C ILE A 418 -27.71 -12.80 -21.27
N GLY A 419 -26.51 -12.65 -20.70
CA GLY A 419 -26.10 -13.43 -19.53
C GLY A 419 -25.25 -12.62 -18.58
N PHE A 420 -24.91 -13.24 -17.45
CA PHE A 420 -24.15 -12.62 -16.37
C PHE A 420 -22.83 -13.32 -16.14
N LEU A 421 -21.79 -12.56 -15.82
CA LEU A 421 -20.48 -13.07 -15.47
C LEU A 421 -20.21 -12.79 -13.99
N ASN A 422 -19.67 -13.78 -13.29
CA ASN A 422 -19.15 -13.55 -11.96
C ASN A 422 -17.90 -12.64 -12.07
N PRO A 423 -17.87 -11.47 -11.38
CA PRO A 423 -16.82 -10.48 -11.53
C PRO A 423 -15.39 -10.98 -11.27
N GLY A 424 -15.21 -11.99 -10.43
CA GLY A 424 -13.90 -12.52 -10.02
C GLY A 424 -13.38 -13.70 -10.83
N VAL A 425 -14.10 -14.18 -11.85
CA VAL A 425 -13.75 -15.46 -12.53
C VAL A 425 -12.44 -15.36 -13.32
N PHE A 426 -12.22 -14.24 -14.01
CA PHE A 426 -11.10 -14.09 -14.94
C PHE A 426 -10.00 -13.16 -14.39
N THR A 427 -10.06 -12.76 -13.13
CA THR A 427 -9.02 -11.91 -12.54
C THR A 427 -8.91 -12.09 -11.03
N GLN A 428 -7.68 -12.03 -10.52
CA GLN A 428 -7.39 -12.12 -9.08
C GLN A 428 -7.52 -10.77 -8.36
N SER A 429 -7.58 -9.66 -9.12
CA SER A 429 -7.65 -8.34 -8.53
C SER A 429 -9.08 -7.83 -8.44
N ARG A 430 -9.38 -7.11 -7.35
CA ARG A 430 -10.65 -6.39 -7.17
C ARG A 430 -10.55 -4.91 -7.58
N ARG A 431 -9.36 -4.40 -7.93
CA ARG A 431 -9.13 -2.96 -8.18
C ARG A 431 -9.67 -2.45 -9.52
N TRP A 432 -9.90 -3.32 -10.49
CA TRP A 432 -10.37 -2.91 -11.82
C TRP A 432 -11.74 -2.23 -11.78
N LYS A 433 -12.54 -2.49 -10.74
CA LYS A 433 -13.87 -1.91 -10.50
C LYS A 433 -13.83 -0.41 -10.27
N ASP A 434 -12.68 0.11 -9.84
CA ASP A 434 -12.52 1.47 -9.33
C ASP A 434 -11.90 2.44 -10.33
N HIS A 435 -11.37 1.89 -11.43
CA HIS A 435 -10.48 2.57 -12.37
C HIS A 435 -10.92 2.32 -13.81
N GLY A 436 -11.24 3.39 -14.57
CA GLY A 436 -11.80 3.26 -15.91
C GLY A 436 -10.84 2.58 -16.90
N ASP A 437 -9.54 2.86 -16.79
CA ASP A 437 -8.53 2.22 -17.63
C ASP A 437 -8.48 0.70 -17.43
N MET A 438 -8.53 0.25 -16.17
CA MET A 438 -8.54 -1.16 -15.82
C MET A 438 -9.86 -1.82 -16.22
N LEU A 439 -10.99 -1.14 -16.05
CA LEU A 439 -12.29 -1.65 -16.47
C LEU A 439 -12.33 -1.85 -18.00
N LYS A 440 -11.80 -0.89 -18.78
CA LYS A 440 -11.65 -1.04 -20.23
C LYS A 440 -10.74 -2.21 -20.61
N GLN A 441 -9.61 -2.38 -19.90
CA GLN A 441 -8.73 -3.52 -20.09
C GLN A 441 -9.45 -4.85 -19.78
N TYR A 442 -10.28 -4.88 -18.73
CA TYR A 442 -11.05 -6.07 -18.38
C TYR A 442 -12.09 -6.40 -19.45
N ALA A 443 -12.88 -5.42 -19.88
CA ALA A 443 -13.86 -5.58 -20.95
C ALA A 443 -13.21 -6.11 -22.24
N THR A 444 -12.07 -5.54 -22.65
CA THR A 444 -11.33 -5.96 -23.85
C THR A 444 -10.76 -7.38 -23.71
N CYS A 445 -10.32 -7.75 -22.51
CA CYS A 445 -9.87 -9.12 -22.25
C CYS A 445 -11.05 -10.12 -22.30
N LEU A 446 -12.17 -9.79 -21.66
CA LEU A 446 -13.37 -10.62 -21.69
C LEU A 446 -13.88 -10.80 -23.13
N SER A 447 -13.87 -9.74 -23.95
CA SER A 447 -14.31 -9.84 -25.35
C SER A 447 -13.44 -10.78 -26.19
N GLN A 448 -12.17 -10.99 -25.80
CA GLN A 448 -11.26 -11.95 -26.43
C GLN A 448 -11.43 -13.38 -25.88
N LEU A 449 -11.88 -13.53 -24.63
CA LEU A 449 -12.03 -14.82 -23.96
C LEU A 449 -13.40 -15.48 -24.20
N LEU A 450 -14.47 -14.69 -24.21
CA LEU A 450 -15.86 -15.17 -24.34
C LEU A 450 -16.15 -15.97 -25.63
N PRO A 451 -15.47 -15.73 -26.78
CA PRO A 451 -15.59 -16.61 -27.95
C PRO A 451 -15.23 -18.07 -27.69
N ARG A 452 -14.43 -18.38 -26.67
CA ARG A 452 -14.14 -19.76 -26.25
C ARG A 452 -15.33 -20.46 -25.59
N TYR A 453 -16.34 -19.70 -25.20
CA TYR A 453 -17.56 -20.15 -24.52
C TYR A 453 -18.81 -19.95 -25.40
N ASN A 454 -18.65 -19.98 -26.73
CA ASN A 454 -19.71 -19.83 -27.74
C ASN A 454 -20.38 -18.44 -27.82
N ILE A 455 -19.78 -17.40 -27.25
CA ILE A 455 -20.28 -16.02 -27.34
C ILE A 455 -19.45 -15.28 -28.39
N SER A 456 -20.03 -15.06 -29.57
CA SER A 456 -19.25 -14.65 -30.76
C SER A 456 -18.92 -13.15 -30.76
N GLU A 457 -19.93 -12.31 -30.52
CA GLU A 457 -19.79 -10.84 -30.57
C GLU A 457 -20.18 -10.23 -29.21
N PRO A 458 -19.37 -10.42 -28.16
CA PRO A 458 -19.72 -9.98 -26.81
C PRO A 458 -19.70 -8.45 -26.68
N GLU A 459 -20.88 -7.88 -26.38
CA GLU A 459 -21.02 -6.54 -25.79
C GLU A 459 -21.02 -6.68 -24.28
N ILE A 460 -20.29 -5.83 -23.55
CA ILE A 460 -20.10 -6.00 -22.11
C ILE A 460 -20.44 -4.71 -21.36
N TYR A 461 -21.35 -4.86 -20.41
CA TYR A 461 -21.93 -3.80 -19.60
C TYR A 461 -21.58 -4.02 -18.12
N PHE A 462 -21.27 -2.95 -17.41
CA PHE A 462 -20.86 -2.99 -16.01
C PHE A 462 -21.79 -2.12 -15.16
N ASP A 463 -22.40 -2.71 -14.14
CA ASP A 463 -23.16 -1.99 -13.12
C ASP A 463 -22.42 -2.12 -11.79
N ILE A 464 -21.74 -1.04 -11.39
CA ILE A 464 -20.84 -1.01 -10.24
C ILE A 464 -21.27 0.12 -9.31
N TRP A 465 -21.64 -0.27 -8.08
CA TRP A 465 -22.05 0.62 -7.01
C TRP A 465 -20.94 0.72 -5.99
N VAL A 466 -20.58 1.96 -5.67
CA VAL A 466 -19.50 2.25 -4.73
C VAL A 466 -19.83 3.48 -3.91
N SER A 467 -19.54 3.41 -2.62
CA SER A 467 -19.49 4.55 -1.71
C SER A 467 -18.04 4.96 -1.53
N ILE A 468 -17.80 6.26 -1.43
CA ILE A 468 -16.50 6.85 -1.12
C ILE A 468 -16.61 7.73 0.12
N ASN A 469 -15.80 7.46 1.15
CA ASN A 469 -15.81 8.18 2.42
C ASN A 469 -17.24 8.36 2.99
N GLU A 470 -17.97 7.26 3.16
CA GLU A 470 -19.30 7.22 3.79
C GLU A 470 -20.41 8.04 3.10
N ARG A 471 -20.25 8.36 1.80
CA ARG A 471 -21.35 8.93 0.99
C ARG A 471 -22.38 7.85 0.62
N PHE A 472 -23.47 8.27 -0.04
CA PHE A 472 -24.40 7.34 -0.69
C PHE A 472 -23.65 6.33 -1.58
N GLN A 473 -24.16 5.09 -1.62
CA GLN A 473 -23.81 4.16 -2.69
C GLN A 473 -24.36 4.71 -4.00
N GLN A 474 -23.48 4.95 -4.96
CA GLN A 474 -23.87 5.42 -6.30
C GLN A 474 -23.11 4.67 -7.38
N ARG A 475 -23.60 4.76 -8.61
CA ARG A 475 -22.90 4.21 -9.77
C ARG A 475 -21.64 4.99 -10.08
N ILE A 476 -20.56 4.28 -10.37
CA ILE A 476 -19.31 4.88 -10.87
C ILE A 476 -19.24 4.92 -12.39
N PHE A 477 -19.87 3.99 -13.11
CA PHE A 477 -19.88 3.93 -14.57
C PHE A 477 -21.31 3.81 -15.11
N ASP A 478 -21.55 4.31 -16.33
CA ASP A 478 -22.87 4.19 -16.98
C ASP A 478 -23.13 2.74 -17.41
N PRO A 479 -24.14 2.04 -16.84
CA PRO A 479 -24.40 0.63 -17.12
C PRO A 479 -24.99 0.38 -18.51
N ARG A 480 -25.34 1.43 -19.26
CA ARG A 480 -25.92 1.34 -20.61
C ARG A 480 -24.88 1.33 -21.72
N VAL A 481 -23.61 1.57 -21.38
CA VAL A 481 -22.52 1.70 -22.35
C VAL A 481 -21.82 0.35 -22.54
N ASP A 482 -21.69 -0.10 -23.78
CA ASP A 482 -20.82 -1.22 -24.13
C ASP A 482 -19.35 -0.79 -24.00
N ILE A 483 -18.70 -1.22 -22.92
CA ILE A 483 -17.34 -0.80 -22.63
C ILE A 483 -16.33 -1.39 -23.61
N VAL A 484 -16.66 -2.46 -24.34
CA VAL A 484 -15.77 -3.01 -25.36
C VAL A 484 -15.59 -2.02 -26.51
N LYS A 485 -16.66 -1.34 -26.92
CA LYS A 485 -16.66 -0.34 -28.00
C LYS A 485 -16.39 1.08 -27.51
N ALA A 486 -16.63 1.39 -26.24
CA ALA A 486 -16.47 2.72 -25.69
C ALA A 486 -15.04 3.26 -25.81
N ASP A 487 -14.88 4.52 -26.20
CA ASP A 487 -13.58 5.16 -26.26
C ASP A 487 -12.99 5.37 -24.85
N TRP A 488 -11.68 5.18 -24.74
CA TRP A 488 -10.91 5.52 -23.56
C TRP A 488 -9.54 6.04 -23.97
N SER A 489 -9.10 7.13 -23.34
CA SER A 489 -7.80 7.74 -23.58
C SER A 489 -7.25 8.29 -22.27
N PRO A 490 -5.94 8.16 -21.99
CA PRO A 490 -5.35 8.74 -20.79
C PRO A 490 -5.40 10.28 -20.78
N PHE A 491 -5.59 10.92 -21.95
CA PHE A 491 -5.52 12.39 -22.11
C PHE A 491 -6.89 13.05 -22.30
N GLN A 492 -7.99 12.29 -22.30
CA GLN A 492 -9.34 12.83 -22.44
C GLN A 492 -10.20 12.36 -21.26
N PRO A 493 -11.22 13.14 -20.83
CA PRO A 493 -12.11 12.72 -19.76
C PRO A 493 -12.83 11.44 -20.14
N ASN A 494 -13.07 10.56 -19.18
CA ASN A 494 -13.79 9.32 -19.40
C ASN A 494 -15.29 9.62 -19.62
N PRO A 495 -15.85 9.42 -20.84
CA PRO A 495 -17.22 9.83 -21.15
C PRO A 495 -18.30 8.96 -20.49
N TRP A 496 -17.94 7.77 -20.01
CA TRP A 496 -18.85 6.81 -19.38
C TRP A 496 -18.62 6.71 -17.85
N LEU A 497 -17.81 7.61 -17.27
CA LEU A 497 -17.69 7.78 -15.83
C LEU A 497 -18.82 8.67 -15.30
N MET A 498 -19.53 8.21 -14.29
CA MET A 498 -20.59 8.97 -13.63
C MET A 498 -20.01 10.01 -12.67
N PRO A 499 -20.58 11.23 -12.59
CA PRO A 499 -20.11 12.25 -11.67
C PRO A 499 -20.32 11.83 -10.21
N LEU A 500 -19.39 12.21 -9.33
CA LEU A 500 -19.58 12.05 -7.89
C LEU A 500 -20.68 13.02 -7.43
N LEU A 501 -21.70 12.53 -6.72
CA LEU A 501 -22.81 13.36 -6.20
C LEU A 501 -22.36 14.12 -4.94
N VAL A 502 -21.42 15.05 -5.11
CA VAL A 502 -20.81 15.82 -4.01
C VAL A 502 -21.85 16.66 -3.26
N ASP A 503 -22.89 17.14 -3.95
CA ASP A 503 -23.98 17.94 -3.37
C ASP A 503 -24.76 17.17 -2.29
N LEU A 504 -24.71 15.84 -2.31
CA LEU A 504 -25.34 14.97 -1.31
C LEU A 504 -24.44 14.67 -0.10
N SER A 505 -23.18 15.15 -0.07
CA SER A 505 -22.25 14.92 1.05
C SER A 505 -22.79 15.34 2.42
N PRO A 506 -23.60 16.42 2.58
CA PRO A 506 -24.19 16.78 3.87
C PRO A 506 -25.13 15.73 4.47
N TRP A 507 -25.57 14.72 3.70
CA TRP A 507 -26.40 13.63 4.22
C TRP A 507 -25.66 12.69 5.17
N ARG A 508 -24.33 12.71 5.22
CA ARG A 508 -23.53 11.86 6.13
C ARG A 508 -23.92 11.99 7.59
N THR A 509 -24.18 13.21 8.06
CA THR A 509 -24.62 13.42 9.46
C THR A 509 -26.00 12.80 9.69
N LYS A 510 -26.91 12.92 8.72
CA LYS A 510 -28.21 12.27 8.77
C LYS A 510 -28.11 10.75 8.73
N PHE A 511 -27.15 10.17 8.01
CA PHE A 511 -26.93 8.72 8.02
C PHE A 511 -26.62 8.24 9.43
N GLN A 512 -25.69 8.91 10.12
CA GLN A 512 -25.32 8.60 11.50
C GLN A 512 -26.51 8.75 12.46
N GLU A 513 -27.35 9.78 12.27
CA GLU A 513 -28.59 9.96 13.06
C GLU A 513 -29.59 8.82 12.85
N ILE A 514 -29.79 8.39 11.59
CA ILE A 514 -30.71 7.31 11.24
C ILE A 514 -30.17 5.98 11.78
N GLU A 515 -28.90 5.66 11.53
CA GLU A 515 -28.24 4.43 12.03
C GLU A 515 -28.28 4.36 13.56
N GLY A 516 -28.04 5.47 14.25
CA GLY A 516 -28.09 5.54 15.71
C GLY A 516 -29.51 5.39 16.30
N SER A 517 -30.56 5.53 15.49
CA SER A 517 -31.96 5.37 15.91
C SER A 517 -32.47 3.93 15.80
N LEU A 518 -31.74 3.07 15.10
CA LEU A 518 -32.14 1.70 14.84
C LEU A 518 -31.55 0.69 15.83
N ASP A 519 -32.22 -0.45 15.94
CA ASP A 519 -31.74 -1.59 16.72
C ASP A 519 -30.50 -2.22 16.08
N ASN A 520 -29.59 -2.77 16.89
CA ASN A 520 -28.33 -3.40 16.46
C ASN A 520 -28.47 -4.56 15.46
N GLN A 521 -29.68 -5.08 15.24
CA GLN A 521 -29.95 -6.18 14.28
C GLN A 521 -30.41 -5.66 12.92
N THR A 522 -30.73 -4.36 12.82
CA THR A 522 -31.21 -3.73 11.60
C THR A 522 -30.02 -3.12 10.87
N GLU A 523 -29.88 -3.47 9.60
CA GLU A 523 -28.88 -2.89 8.71
C GLU A 523 -29.55 -1.93 7.73
N ILE A 524 -28.80 -0.90 7.33
CA ILE A 524 -29.24 0.08 6.35
C ILE A 524 -28.23 0.15 5.22
N VAL A 525 -28.74 0.34 4.01
CA VAL A 525 -27.90 0.81 2.91
C VAL A 525 -28.53 2.02 2.22
N PHE A 526 -27.77 3.12 2.21
CA PHE A 526 -28.15 4.37 1.56
C PHE A 526 -27.70 4.38 0.10
N ILE A 527 -28.64 4.62 -0.81
CA ILE A 527 -28.43 4.58 -2.25
C ILE A 527 -28.85 5.90 -2.88
N ALA A 528 -28.05 6.39 -3.84
CA ALA A 528 -28.39 7.48 -4.73
C ALA A 528 -28.19 7.05 -6.19
N ASP A 529 -29.25 7.15 -7.00
CA ASP A 529 -29.21 6.75 -8.41
C ASP A 529 -29.59 7.89 -9.35
N PHE A 530 -29.09 7.81 -10.58
CA PHE A 530 -29.23 8.86 -11.59
C PHE A 530 -30.57 8.79 -12.33
N PRO A 531 -31.08 9.92 -12.83
CA PRO A 531 -32.31 9.99 -13.62
C PRO A 531 -32.34 9.02 -14.79
N GLY A 532 -33.47 8.31 -14.94
CA GLY A 532 -33.70 7.37 -16.03
C GLY A 532 -32.95 6.04 -15.92
N LEU A 533 -32.23 5.80 -14.81
CA LEU A 533 -31.67 4.49 -14.48
C LEU A 533 -32.55 3.75 -13.47
N HIS A 534 -32.25 2.46 -13.29
CA HIS A 534 -32.90 1.63 -12.30
C HIS A 534 -31.95 0.64 -11.65
N LEU A 535 -32.14 0.37 -10.37
CA LEU A 535 -31.46 -0.72 -9.66
C LEU A 535 -32.35 -1.96 -9.68
N GLU A 536 -31.88 -3.03 -10.33
CA GLU A 536 -32.44 -4.37 -10.19
C GLU A 536 -31.71 -5.08 -9.04
N ASN A 537 -32.45 -5.45 -7.99
CA ASN A 537 -31.88 -6.12 -6.84
C ASN A 537 -32.71 -7.35 -6.46
N PHE A 538 -32.02 -8.38 -5.96
CA PHE A 538 -32.64 -9.59 -5.42
C PHE A 538 -32.51 -9.54 -3.89
N VAL A 539 -33.64 -9.63 -3.20
CA VAL A 539 -33.63 -9.72 -1.73
C VAL A 539 -33.50 -11.19 -1.34
N SER A 540 -32.42 -11.59 -0.67
CA SER A 540 -32.28 -12.98 -0.19
C SER A 540 -33.41 -13.33 0.77
N GLU A 541 -33.81 -14.60 0.81
CA GLU A 541 -34.76 -15.13 1.80
C GLU A 541 -34.24 -14.97 3.24
N ASP A 542 -32.92 -14.88 3.41
CA ASP A 542 -32.26 -14.62 4.70
C ASP A 542 -32.53 -13.21 5.25
N LEU A 543 -32.94 -12.27 4.38
CA LEU A 543 -33.19 -10.87 4.75
C LEU A 543 -34.67 -10.69 5.07
N GLY A 544 -34.96 -10.48 6.36
CA GLY A 544 -36.30 -10.27 6.87
C GLY A 544 -36.67 -8.80 6.94
N ASN A 545 -37.98 -8.54 6.82
CA ASN A 545 -38.58 -7.21 6.96
C ASN A 545 -37.95 -6.14 6.06
N THR A 546 -37.47 -6.53 4.89
CA THR A 546 -36.82 -5.62 3.93
C THR A 546 -37.82 -4.57 3.43
N SER A 547 -37.44 -3.31 3.56
CA SER A 547 -38.23 -2.18 3.09
C SER A 547 -37.36 -1.17 2.36
N VAL A 548 -38.00 -0.46 1.43
CA VAL A 548 -37.39 0.65 0.69
C VAL A 548 -38.10 1.91 1.11
N GLN A 549 -37.33 2.90 1.59
CA GLN A 549 -37.84 4.22 1.96
C GLN A 549 -37.17 5.30 1.13
N VAL A 550 -37.96 6.22 0.60
CA VAL A 550 -37.46 7.35 -0.20
C VAL A 550 -37.02 8.49 0.72
N LEU A 551 -35.81 8.99 0.51
CA LEU A 551 -35.24 10.11 1.27
C LEU A 551 -35.36 11.43 0.48
N GLN A 552 -35.11 11.38 -0.83
CA GLN A 552 -35.18 12.54 -1.74
C GLN A 552 -35.47 12.05 -3.17
N GLY A 553 -36.12 12.89 -3.98
CA GLY A 553 -36.50 12.54 -5.36
C GLY A 553 -37.75 11.68 -5.43
N LYS A 554 -38.00 11.04 -6.57
CA LYS A 554 -39.14 10.14 -6.78
C LYS A 554 -38.67 8.83 -7.37
N VAL A 555 -39.17 7.72 -6.83
CA VAL A 555 -38.84 6.38 -7.34
C VAL A 555 -40.11 5.63 -7.70
N ASN A 556 -40.01 4.79 -8.73
CA ASN A 556 -41.04 3.82 -9.07
C ASN A 556 -40.48 2.42 -8.81
N ILE A 557 -41.15 1.64 -7.96
CA ILE A 557 -40.73 0.30 -7.55
C ILE A 557 -41.60 -0.72 -8.25
N GLU A 558 -40.99 -1.53 -9.11
CA GLU A 558 -41.61 -2.67 -9.78
C GLU A 558 -41.27 -3.95 -9.02
N ILE A 559 -42.29 -4.65 -8.51
CA ILE A 559 -42.16 -6.00 -7.98
C ILE A 559 -42.35 -6.96 -9.15
N VAL A 560 -41.24 -7.57 -9.61
CA VAL A 560 -41.18 -8.27 -10.91
C VAL A 560 -42.16 -9.45 -10.97
N GLU A 561 -42.27 -10.21 -9.89
CA GLU A 561 -43.16 -11.38 -9.82
C GLU A 561 -44.64 -10.99 -9.80
N GLU A 562 -44.99 -9.92 -9.08
CA GLU A 562 -46.36 -9.44 -8.97
C GLU A 562 -46.80 -8.57 -10.16
N LYS A 563 -45.85 -8.11 -10.98
CA LYS A 563 -46.05 -7.14 -12.06
C LYS A 563 -46.78 -5.87 -11.59
N LYS A 564 -46.50 -5.45 -10.35
CA LYS A 564 -47.06 -4.23 -9.75
C LYS A 564 -45.99 -3.17 -9.64
N ASN A 565 -46.40 -1.94 -9.97
CA ASN A 565 -45.57 -0.75 -9.90
C ASN A 565 -46.12 0.18 -8.83
N PHE A 566 -45.24 0.68 -7.97
CA PHE A 566 -45.57 1.62 -6.90
C PHE A 566 -44.68 2.85 -7.02
N THR A 567 -45.29 4.01 -7.21
CA THR A 567 -44.56 5.28 -7.16
C THR A 567 -44.51 5.75 -5.73
N LEU A 568 -43.32 6.08 -5.24
CA LEU A 568 -43.08 6.59 -3.89
C LEU A 568 -42.51 8.00 -3.94
N GLU A 569 -43.01 8.84 -3.04
CA GLU A 569 -42.54 10.19 -2.77
C GLU A 569 -41.64 10.23 -1.50
N PRO A 570 -40.87 11.33 -1.27
CA PRO A 570 -40.01 11.43 -0.11
C PRO A 570 -40.75 11.21 1.22
N GLY A 571 -40.20 10.33 2.06
CA GLY A 571 -40.78 9.91 3.34
C GLY A 571 -41.66 8.66 3.24
N GLU A 572 -42.12 8.28 2.05
CA GLU A 572 -42.90 7.06 1.86
C GLU A 572 -42.01 5.82 1.84
N GLN A 573 -42.56 4.70 2.31
CA GLN A 573 -41.88 3.41 2.39
C GLN A 573 -42.77 2.28 1.85
N ILE A 574 -42.15 1.27 1.27
CA ILE A 574 -42.82 0.03 0.87
C ILE A 574 -42.01 -1.18 1.32
N LYS A 575 -42.70 -2.26 1.69
CA LYS A 575 -42.06 -3.56 1.93
C LYS A 575 -41.84 -4.27 0.61
N VAL A 576 -40.64 -4.84 0.44
CA VAL A 576 -40.29 -5.67 -0.72
C VAL A 576 -40.24 -7.14 -0.28
N PRO A 577 -40.80 -8.07 -1.08
CA PRO A 577 -40.80 -9.48 -0.73
C PRO A 577 -39.39 -10.06 -0.73
N ALA A 578 -39.10 -10.94 0.24
CA ALA A 578 -37.87 -11.72 0.26
C ALA A 578 -37.95 -12.86 -0.78
N GLY A 579 -36.80 -13.29 -1.29
CA GLY A 579 -36.70 -14.33 -2.33
C GLY A 579 -37.10 -13.87 -3.73
N ALA A 580 -37.29 -12.55 -3.94
CA ALA A 580 -37.81 -12.01 -5.20
C ALA A 580 -36.95 -10.85 -5.74
N TYR A 581 -37.07 -10.62 -7.04
CA TYR A 581 -36.49 -9.45 -7.71
C TYR A 581 -37.44 -8.25 -7.66
N HIS A 582 -36.86 -7.08 -7.42
CA HIS A 582 -37.54 -5.80 -7.62
C HIS A 582 -36.63 -4.83 -8.38
N LYS A 583 -37.25 -3.88 -9.05
CA LYS A 583 -36.57 -2.80 -9.75
C LYS A 583 -36.98 -1.47 -9.17
N VAL A 584 -36.00 -0.66 -8.77
CA VAL A 584 -36.22 0.71 -8.31
C VAL A 584 -35.79 1.65 -9.42
N TYR A 585 -36.76 2.29 -10.08
CA TYR A 585 -36.54 3.25 -11.16
C TYR A 585 -36.47 4.67 -10.59
N THR A 586 -35.45 5.42 -10.98
CA THR A 586 -35.37 6.85 -10.71
C THR A 586 -36.18 7.62 -11.74
N VAL A 587 -37.31 8.19 -11.32
CA VAL A 587 -38.26 8.89 -12.20
C VAL A 587 -38.21 10.42 -12.07
N SER A 588 -37.47 10.96 -11.10
CA SER A 588 -37.24 12.39 -10.97
C SER A 588 -36.16 12.90 -11.94
N ASP A 589 -36.21 14.21 -12.23
CA ASP A 589 -35.19 14.91 -13.04
C ASP A 589 -33.85 15.04 -12.31
N GLU A 590 -33.87 14.99 -10.98
CA GLU A 590 -32.69 14.94 -10.10
C GLU A 590 -32.46 13.51 -9.59
N PRO A 591 -31.23 13.18 -9.12
CA PRO A 591 -30.95 11.89 -8.50
C PRO A 591 -31.92 11.55 -7.37
N SER A 592 -32.44 10.32 -7.38
CA SER A 592 -33.28 9.83 -6.29
C SER A 592 -32.43 9.17 -5.22
N CYS A 593 -32.67 9.55 -3.97
CA CYS A 593 -32.02 8.99 -2.81
C CYS A 593 -33.03 8.14 -2.03
N TYR A 594 -32.67 6.91 -1.73
CA TYR A 594 -33.50 5.99 -0.98
C TYR A 594 -32.62 5.08 -0.13
N MET A 595 -33.22 4.42 0.86
CA MET A 595 -32.52 3.47 1.70
C MET A 595 -33.23 2.13 1.75
N TYR A 596 -32.42 1.07 1.79
CA TYR A 596 -32.89 -0.26 2.18
C TYR A 596 -32.74 -0.41 3.68
N ILE A 597 -33.81 -0.82 4.34
CA ILE A 597 -33.78 -1.22 5.75
C ILE A 597 -34.12 -2.71 5.77
N TYR A 598 -33.24 -3.52 6.36
CA TYR A 598 -33.46 -4.96 6.46
C TYR A 598 -32.87 -5.54 7.75
N VAL A 599 -33.35 -6.71 8.15
CA VAL A 599 -32.79 -7.48 9.26
C VAL A 599 -32.22 -8.77 8.70
N ASN A 600 -30.94 -9.04 8.97
CA ASN A 600 -30.34 -10.32 8.63
C ASN A 600 -30.86 -11.40 9.59
N THR A 601 -31.93 -12.10 9.20
CA THR A 601 -32.62 -13.05 10.08
C THR A 601 -31.77 -14.27 10.39
N THR A 602 -30.96 -14.72 9.43
CA THR A 602 -30.04 -15.84 9.60
C THR A 602 -28.95 -15.49 10.63
N GLU A 603 -28.39 -14.29 10.57
CA GLU A 603 -27.41 -13.84 11.57
C GLU A 603 -28.03 -13.61 12.95
N ALA A 604 -29.22 -12.99 13.01
CA ALA A 604 -29.93 -12.79 14.26
C ALA A 604 -30.26 -14.13 14.96
N ALA A 605 -30.80 -15.11 14.22
CA ALA A 605 -31.08 -16.45 14.73
C ALA A 605 -29.81 -17.19 15.16
N LEU A 606 -28.72 -17.04 14.40
CA LEU A 606 -27.43 -17.62 14.76
C LEU A 606 -26.89 -17.03 16.06
N GLN A 607 -27.00 -15.72 16.25
CA GLN A 607 -26.55 -15.03 17.46
C GLN A 607 -27.38 -15.45 18.69
N GLU A 608 -28.68 -15.60 18.54
CA GLU A 608 -29.56 -16.11 19.60
C GLU A 608 -29.19 -17.55 19.98
N ASN A 609 -29.01 -18.44 19.00
CA ASN A 609 -28.59 -19.82 19.23
C ASN A 609 -27.22 -19.89 19.92
N PHE A 610 -26.26 -19.07 19.51
CA PHE A 610 -24.95 -19.00 20.18
C PHE A 610 -25.05 -18.49 21.62
N THR A 611 -25.94 -17.56 21.90
CA THR A 611 -26.17 -17.06 23.26
C THR A 611 -26.74 -18.17 24.14
N LYS A 612 -27.74 -18.91 23.65
CA LYS A 612 -28.31 -20.08 24.35
C LYS A 612 -27.28 -21.17 24.62
N LEU A 613 -26.45 -21.51 23.62
CA LEU A 613 -25.38 -22.51 23.76
C LEU A 613 -24.33 -22.06 24.78
N PHE A 614 -23.98 -20.77 24.78
CA PHE A 614 -23.05 -20.22 25.75
C PHE A 614 -23.60 -20.25 27.18
N GLU A 615 -24.85 -19.83 27.39
CA GLU A 615 -25.52 -19.90 28.71
C GLU A 615 -25.63 -21.34 29.22
N LEU A 616 -25.96 -22.28 28.33
CA LEU A 616 -26.01 -23.71 28.67
C LEU A 616 -24.63 -24.22 29.10
N GLN A 617 -23.57 -23.86 28.37
CA GLN A 617 -22.20 -24.23 28.73
C GLN A 617 -21.79 -23.64 30.08
N GLU A 618 -22.19 -22.40 30.40
CA GLU A 618 -21.93 -21.82 31.72
C GLU A 618 -22.70 -22.54 32.84
N ARG A 619 -23.95 -22.95 32.59
CA ARG A 619 -24.74 -23.74 33.53
C ARG A 619 -24.13 -25.12 33.80
N ILE A 620 -23.59 -25.77 32.76
CA ILE A 620 -22.83 -27.03 32.89
C ILE A 620 -21.58 -26.78 33.76
N ARG A 621 -20.82 -25.72 33.47
CA ARG A 621 -19.59 -25.37 34.20
C ARG A 621 -19.86 -25.09 35.68
N ASN A 622 -20.97 -24.40 35.98
CA ASN A 622 -21.34 -24.04 37.34
C ASN A 622 -22.05 -25.18 38.09
N GLY A 623 -22.28 -26.34 37.45
CA GLY A 623 -22.94 -27.50 38.04
C GLY A 623 -24.44 -27.33 38.31
N THR A 624 -25.06 -26.29 37.74
CA THR A 624 -26.48 -25.99 37.91
C THR A 624 -27.37 -26.74 36.92
N GLU A 625 -26.78 -27.31 35.87
CA GLU A 625 -27.50 -28.16 34.91
C GLU A 625 -27.51 -29.61 35.44
N THR A 626 -28.66 -30.05 35.96
CA THR A 626 -28.82 -31.39 36.56
C THR A 626 -29.42 -32.42 35.61
N GLU A 627 -29.90 -32.00 34.44
CA GLU A 627 -30.52 -32.88 33.44
C GLU A 627 -29.47 -33.45 32.46
N PRO A 628 -29.61 -34.72 32.03
CA PRO A 628 -28.72 -35.31 31.05
C PRO A 628 -28.90 -34.65 29.67
N LEU A 629 -27.81 -34.12 29.11
CA LEU A 629 -27.82 -33.45 27.81
C LEU A 629 -28.11 -34.42 26.66
N PRO A 630 -28.91 -33.99 25.65
CA PRO A 630 -29.07 -34.71 24.41
C PRO A 630 -27.72 -35.04 23.74
N PRO A 631 -27.61 -36.16 22.98
CA PRO A 631 -26.37 -36.58 22.34
C PRO A 631 -25.75 -35.52 21.42
N GLU A 632 -26.56 -34.68 20.80
CA GLU A 632 -26.13 -33.58 19.92
C GLU A 632 -25.40 -32.45 20.67
N LEU A 633 -25.68 -32.28 21.98
CA LEU A 633 -25.11 -31.23 22.83
C LEU A 633 -24.00 -31.73 23.77
N GLN A 634 -23.80 -33.05 23.87
CA GLN A 634 -22.67 -33.67 24.59
C GLN A 634 -21.28 -33.10 24.19
N PRO A 635 -21.02 -32.75 22.92
CA PRO A 635 -19.84 -31.99 22.50
C PRO A 635 -19.48 -30.75 23.34
N LEU A 636 -20.46 -30.08 23.96
CA LEU A 636 -20.25 -28.87 24.76
C LEU A 636 -19.51 -29.16 26.08
N ILE A 637 -19.63 -30.40 26.59
CA ILE A 637 -18.95 -30.85 27.82
C ILE A 637 -17.46 -31.08 27.53
N ALA A 638 -17.15 -31.73 26.41
CA ALA A 638 -15.79 -32.10 26.02
C ALA A 638 -14.95 -30.93 25.46
N ALA A 639 -15.57 -29.77 25.19
CA ALA A 639 -14.91 -28.60 24.59
C ALA A 639 -13.86 -27.92 25.50
N ASP A 640 -13.77 -28.34 26.77
CA ASP A 640 -12.82 -27.80 27.75
C ASP A 640 -11.60 -28.69 28.02
N ASP A 641 -11.69 -29.98 27.69
CA ASP A 641 -10.55 -30.89 27.75
C ASP A 641 -9.66 -30.62 26.53
N GLY A 642 -8.54 -29.93 26.75
CA GLY A 642 -7.65 -29.36 25.75
C GLY A 642 -6.95 -30.33 24.78
N GLU A 643 -7.52 -31.51 24.52
CA GLU A 643 -7.06 -32.45 23.52
C GLU A 643 -7.78 -32.23 22.19
N GLY A 644 -7.00 -32.19 21.11
CA GLY A 644 -7.42 -31.93 19.74
C GLY A 644 -8.29 -33.03 19.11
N ALA A 645 -9.23 -33.62 19.85
CA ALA A 645 -10.23 -34.49 19.27
C ALA A 645 -11.14 -33.66 18.34
N GLU A 646 -11.27 -34.11 17.09
CA GLU A 646 -12.35 -33.70 16.22
C GLU A 646 -13.66 -34.10 16.90
N VAL A 647 -14.22 -33.20 17.71
CA VAL A 647 -15.55 -33.37 18.27
C VAL A 647 -16.52 -33.40 17.09
N ASN A 648 -16.88 -34.61 16.66
CA ASN A 648 -17.87 -34.89 15.64
C ASN A 648 -19.25 -34.52 16.17
N ALA A 649 -19.51 -33.23 16.29
CA ALA A 649 -20.85 -32.70 16.53
C ALA A 649 -21.68 -32.94 15.26
N THR A 650 -22.79 -33.68 15.42
CA THR A 650 -23.76 -33.94 14.35
C THR A 650 -24.54 -32.69 13.98
N ASP A 651 -24.79 -31.80 14.95
CA ASP A 651 -25.48 -30.52 14.72
C ASP A 651 -24.51 -29.48 14.09
N PRO A 652 -24.85 -28.90 12.92
CA PRO A 652 -24.05 -27.86 12.27
C PRO A 652 -23.87 -26.58 13.11
N ILE A 653 -24.85 -26.18 13.91
CA ILE A 653 -24.80 -24.96 14.74
C ILE A 653 -23.84 -25.18 15.90
N VAL A 654 -23.92 -26.33 16.57
CA VAL A 654 -22.99 -26.71 17.65
C VAL A 654 -21.56 -26.82 17.10
N ARG A 655 -21.40 -27.44 15.92
CA ARG A 655 -20.09 -27.52 15.25
C ARG A 655 -19.52 -26.12 14.94
N LEU A 656 -20.36 -25.22 14.44
CA LEU A 656 -19.95 -23.84 14.13
C LEU A 656 -19.61 -23.06 15.41
N PHE A 657 -20.39 -23.23 16.48
CA PHE A 657 -20.14 -22.65 17.80
C PHE A 657 -18.80 -23.12 18.39
N LEU A 658 -18.55 -24.43 18.39
CA LEU A 658 -17.27 -25.00 18.86
C LEU A 658 -16.09 -24.54 18.01
N LYS A 659 -16.25 -24.45 16.68
CA LYS A 659 -15.24 -23.88 15.78
C LYS A 659 -14.95 -22.41 16.11
N ARG A 660 -15.99 -21.61 16.41
CA ARG A 660 -15.84 -20.21 16.85
C ARG A 660 -15.12 -20.13 18.20
N GLN A 661 -15.45 -20.97 19.17
CA GLN A 661 -14.78 -21.00 20.47
C GLN A 661 -13.30 -21.39 20.38
N ARG A 662 -12.97 -22.45 19.62
CA ARG A 662 -11.57 -22.84 19.36
C ARG A 662 -10.79 -21.68 18.75
N ARG A 663 -11.38 -21.02 17.74
CA ARG A 663 -10.77 -19.83 17.14
C ARG A 663 -10.54 -18.73 18.16
N MET A 664 -11.49 -18.45 19.05
CA MET A 664 -11.32 -17.46 20.12
C MET A 664 -10.24 -17.87 21.14
N LYS A 665 -10.20 -19.15 21.55
CA LYS A 665 -9.15 -19.72 22.43
C LYS A 665 -7.77 -19.61 21.75
N GLU A 666 -7.66 -19.91 20.46
CA GLU A 666 -6.42 -19.75 19.68
C GLU A 666 -5.99 -18.31 19.53
N VAL A 667 -6.92 -17.39 19.22
CA VAL A 667 -6.63 -15.95 19.14
C VAL A 667 -6.17 -15.42 20.50
N LYS A 668 -6.83 -15.84 21.58
CA LYS A 668 -6.43 -15.52 22.95
C LYS A 668 -5.04 -16.07 23.27
N LYS A 669 -4.77 -17.34 22.98
CA LYS A 669 -3.43 -17.95 23.10
C LYS A 669 -2.38 -17.20 22.27
N ARG A 670 -2.70 -16.79 21.04
CA ARG A 670 -1.80 -15.98 20.19
C ARG A 670 -1.54 -14.59 20.81
N ARG A 671 -2.55 -13.97 21.43
CA ARG A 671 -2.42 -12.68 22.15
C ARG A 671 -1.62 -12.82 23.45
N GLU A 672 -1.80 -13.90 24.19
CA GLU A 672 -1.10 -14.17 25.46
C GLU A 672 0.29 -14.80 25.27
N ALA A 673 0.60 -15.25 24.05
CA ALA A 673 1.89 -15.82 23.70
C ALA A 673 3.05 -14.86 24.00
N GLY A 674 4.06 -15.39 24.69
CA GLY A 674 5.29 -14.66 24.99
C GLY A 674 6.06 -14.25 23.74
N VAL A 675 6.98 -13.30 23.91
CA VAL A 675 7.81 -12.76 22.81
C VAL A 675 8.57 -13.87 22.08
N LEU A 676 9.08 -14.86 22.81
CA LEU A 676 9.83 -15.98 22.24
C LEU A 676 8.97 -16.87 21.33
N GLU A 677 7.77 -17.23 21.77
CA GLU A 677 6.83 -18.04 20.99
C GLU A 677 6.37 -17.30 19.72
N ARG A 678 6.14 -15.98 19.82
CA ARG A 678 5.83 -15.15 18.66
C ARG A 678 7.00 -15.10 17.67
N LEU A 679 8.23 -14.96 18.17
CA LEU A 679 9.43 -14.95 17.35
C LEU A 679 9.66 -16.30 16.67
N GLU A 680 9.45 -17.40 17.39
CA GLU A 680 9.57 -18.76 16.85
C GLU A 680 8.58 -18.99 15.70
N ARG A 681 7.28 -18.72 15.93
CA ARG A 681 6.25 -18.82 14.88
C ARG A 681 6.55 -17.93 13.68
N PHE A 682 6.99 -16.70 13.92
CA PHE A 682 7.39 -15.79 12.84
C PHE A 682 8.57 -16.37 12.05
N THR A 683 9.59 -16.86 12.73
CA THR A 683 10.80 -17.42 12.10
C THR A 683 10.47 -18.65 11.27
N ILE A 684 9.64 -19.56 11.79
CA ILE A 684 9.22 -20.77 11.07
C ILE A 684 8.40 -20.39 9.83
N LYS A 685 7.38 -19.51 9.97
CA LYS A 685 6.57 -19.05 8.84
C LYS A 685 7.44 -18.41 7.74
N LYS A 686 8.40 -17.56 8.12
CA LYS A 686 9.31 -16.91 7.17
C LYS A 686 10.29 -17.90 6.55
N TYR A 687 10.79 -18.88 7.32
CA TYR A 687 11.65 -19.95 6.81
C TYR A 687 10.98 -20.72 5.67
N TYR A 688 9.74 -21.21 5.87
CA TYR A 688 9.03 -21.97 4.83
C TYR A 688 8.71 -21.11 3.60
N SER A 689 8.33 -19.84 3.78
CA SER A 689 8.09 -18.91 2.67
C SER A 689 9.36 -18.68 1.83
N VAL A 690 10.49 -18.41 2.49
CA VAL A 690 11.77 -18.15 1.83
C VAL A 690 12.31 -19.42 1.17
N ARG A 691 12.25 -20.57 1.88
CA ARG A 691 12.64 -21.89 1.36
C ARG A 691 11.87 -22.21 0.07
N ARG A 692 10.54 -22.03 0.07
CA ARG A 692 9.71 -22.26 -1.13
C ARG A 692 10.20 -21.41 -2.30
N GLY A 693 10.38 -20.10 -2.10
CA GLY A 693 10.83 -19.19 -3.15
C GLY A 693 12.16 -19.62 -3.76
N PHE A 694 13.16 -19.97 -2.94
CA PHE A 694 14.45 -20.45 -3.43
C PHE A 694 14.36 -21.80 -4.15
N LEU A 695 13.58 -22.75 -3.65
CA LEU A 695 13.40 -24.06 -4.29
C LEU A 695 12.71 -23.93 -5.65
N MET A 696 11.62 -23.14 -5.73
CA MET A 696 10.92 -22.89 -6.99
C MET A 696 11.83 -22.17 -7.99
N THR A 697 12.63 -21.21 -7.52
CA THR A 697 13.63 -20.54 -8.35
C THR A 697 14.68 -21.51 -8.87
N ALA A 698 15.18 -22.41 -8.02
CA ALA A 698 16.17 -23.42 -8.43
C ALA A 698 15.61 -24.39 -9.48
N ILE A 699 14.35 -24.81 -9.32
CA ILE A 699 13.63 -25.63 -10.32
C ILE A 699 13.54 -24.88 -11.65
N ALA A 700 13.11 -23.61 -11.64
CA ALA A 700 12.99 -22.80 -12.84
C ALA A 700 14.33 -22.55 -13.55
N LEU A 701 15.38 -22.20 -12.80
CA LEU A 701 16.72 -22.00 -13.36
C LEU A 701 17.29 -23.28 -13.97
N ARG A 702 17.04 -24.42 -13.34
CA ARG A 702 17.39 -25.73 -13.92
C ARG A 702 16.61 -25.95 -15.22
N ASN A 703 15.30 -25.73 -15.25
CA ASN A 703 14.49 -25.90 -16.46
C ASN A 703 15.02 -25.06 -17.63
N LEU A 704 15.47 -23.83 -17.37
CA LEU A 704 16.10 -22.98 -18.39
C LEU A 704 17.45 -23.52 -18.87
N ALA A 705 18.24 -24.12 -17.98
CA ALA A 705 19.59 -24.58 -18.29
C ALA A 705 19.64 -25.94 -19.00
N VAL A 706 18.78 -26.88 -18.61
CA VAL A 706 18.83 -28.28 -19.11
C VAL A 706 17.52 -28.77 -19.72
N GLY A 707 16.48 -27.93 -19.77
CA GLY A 707 15.15 -28.28 -20.29
C GLY A 707 14.18 -28.80 -19.22
N LEU A 708 12.91 -28.95 -19.61
CA LEU A 708 11.83 -29.44 -18.75
C LEU A 708 11.99 -30.95 -18.48
N PRO A 709 12.01 -31.39 -17.21
CA PRO A 709 11.98 -32.82 -16.89
C PRO A 709 10.59 -33.44 -17.13
N PRO A 710 10.46 -34.78 -17.03
CA PRO A 710 9.16 -35.44 -17.08
C PRO A 710 8.18 -34.88 -16.03
N LEU A 711 6.88 -34.84 -16.39
CA LEU A 711 5.83 -34.21 -15.56
C LEU A 711 5.72 -34.81 -14.15
N GLU A 712 5.91 -36.12 -13.99
CA GLU A 712 5.91 -36.78 -12.67
C GLU A 712 7.05 -36.30 -11.77
N GLN A 713 8.22 -36.05 -12.35
CA GLN A 713 9.35 -35.51 -11.60
C GLN A 713 9.07 -34.05 -11.20
N LEU A 714 8.58 -33.25 -12.14
CA LEU A 714 8.27 -31.84 -11.89
C LEU A 714 7.20 -31.68 -10.79
N THR A 715 6.14 -32.50 -10.83
CA THR A 715 5.08 -32.47 -9.81
C THR A 715 5.59 -32.83 -8.42
N ARG A 716 6.46 -33.84 -8.30
CA ARG A 716 7.10 -34.20 -7.02
C ARG A 716 7.99 -33.09 -6.48
N GLU A 717 8.77 -32.43 -7.35
CA GLU A 717 9.64 -31.32 -6.97
C GLU A 717 8.84 -30.10 -6.49
N VAL A 718 7.77 -29.75 -7.21
CA VAL A 718 6.85 -28.66 -6.83
C VAL A 718 6.13 -29.01 -5.52
N ALA A 719 5.70 -30.25 -5.34
CA ALA A 719 5.11 -30.71 -4.08
C ALA A 719 6.11 -30.60 -2.91
N PHE A 720 7.37 -30.96 -3.12
CA PHE A 720 8.43 -30.80 -2.13
C PHE A 720 8.67 -29.33 -1.78
N ALA A 721 8.66 -28.43 -2.76
CA ALA A 721 8.78 -27.00 -2.56
C ALA A 721 7.57 -26.40 -1.82
N ASN A 722 6.37 -26.97 -2.04
CA ASN A 722 5.11 -26.55 -1.42
C ASN A 722 4.89 -27.09 0.00
N MET A 723 5.74 -27.97 0.51
CA MET A 723 5.60 -28.52 1.85
C MET A 723 5.51 -27.42 2.91
N LYS A 724 4.42 -27.45 3.67
CA LYS A 724 4.17 -26.56 4.82
C LYS A 724 4.58 -27.25 6.12
N GLU A 725 4.58 -26.48 7.20
CA GLU A 725 4.84 -26.97 8.55
C GLU A 725 3.79 -28.04 8.99
N PRO A 726 4.16 -29.08 9.76
CA PRO A 726 3.23 -30.13 10.21
C PRO A 726 2.00 -29.63 10.97
N GLN A 727 2.09 -28.50 11.70
CA GLN A 727 0.96 -27.92 12.43
C GLN A 727 0.03 -27.04 11.56
N ALA A 728 0.39 -26.77 10.31
CA ALA A 728 -0.40 -25.90 9.42
C ALA A 728 -1.55 -26.64 8.73
N GLU A 729 -1.59 -27.98 8.76
CA GLU A 729 -2.68 -28.77 8.18
C GLU A 729 -4.02 -28.59 8.92
N ALA A 730 -3.98 -28.31 10.22
CA ALA A 730 -5.17 -27.93 11.01
C ALA A 730 -5.72 -26.53 10.67
N ASN A 731 -4.97 -25.70 9.93
CA ASN A 731 -5.31 -24.32 9.58
C ASN A 731 -5.85 -24.17 8.14
N GLN A 732 -6.18 -25.25 7.43
CA GLN A 732 -6.71 -25.16 6.05
C GLN A 732 -8.02 -24.34 5.94
N ASP A 733 -8.76 -24.19 7.04
CA ASP A 733 -9.97 -23.37 7.15
C ASP A 733 -9.70 -21.85 7.29
N GLU A 734 -8.44 -21.38 7.40
CA GLU A 734 -8.12 -19.94 7.43
C GLU A 734 -8.11 -19.30 6.02
N ARG A 735 -7.94 -20.07 4.92
CA ARG A 735 -7.88 -19.48 3.57
C ARG A 735 -9.21 -18.90 3.06
N LEU A 736 -10.34 -19.27 3.65
CA LEU A 736 -11.64 -18.68 3.37
C LEU A 736 -11.86 -17.33 4.08
N LYS A 737 -10.88 -16.84 4.86
CA LYS A 737 -11.03 -15.63 5.70
C LYS A 737 -10.26 -14.39 5.22
N ASP A 738 -9.34 -14.52 4.27
CA ASP A 738 -8.76 -13.33 3.63
C ASP A 738 -9.78 -12.61 2.72
N GLU A 739 -10.96 -13.21 2.47
CA GLU A 739 -11.99 -12.65 1.60
C GLU A 739 -13.12 -11.88 2.30
N VAL A 740 -13.30 -11.95 3.63
CA VAL A 740 -14.51 -11.40 4.29
C VAL A 740 -14.24 -10.67 5.63
N GLY A 741 -13.03 -10.65 6.17
CA GLY A 741 -12.76 -9.92 7.43
C GLY A 741 -11.44 -9.19 7.41
N HIS A 742 -11.50 -7.86 7.30
CA HIS A 742 -10.38 -6.89 7.34
C HIS A 742 -9.68 -6.52 6.02
N THR A 743 -10.36 -6.64 4.87
CA THR A 743 -9.86 -6.06 3.60
C THR A 743 -10.19 -4.58 3.39
N GLU A 744 -10.60 -3.87 4.44
CA GLU A 744 -10.67 -2.39 4.48
C GLU A 744 -10.06 -1.88 5.79
N LEU A 745 -8.74 -2.05 5.94
CA LEU A 745 -7.88 -1.15 6.72
C LEU A 745 -6.50 -1.04 6.04
#